data_AF-A0A1Z7YTG2-F1
#
_entry.id   AF-A0A1Z7YTG2-F1
#
_cell.length_a   1.000
_cell.length_b   1.000
_cell.length_c   1.000
_cell.angle_alpha   90.00
_cell.angle_beta   90.00
_cell.angle_gamma   90.00
#
_symmetry.space_group_name_H-M   'P 1'
#
loop_
_entity.id
_entity.type
_entity.pdbx_description
1 polymer ?
#
loop_
_entity_poly.entity_id
_entity_poly.type
_entity_poly.pdbx_seq_one_letter_code
_entity_poly.pdbx_strand_id
1 'polypeptide(L)'
;MSELRFDNRVAIVTGAGGGLGREHAMLLASLGAKVVVNDLGGGIAGGDGESSSPADAVVAEIKALGGEAVANYDSVTDGEKVVKTAIDTWGRVDIVINNAGILRDMSFKKMTQKDWDIVIAVHLQGAQSMSMAAWPYMLEAKYGRIVMTTSAAGIYGNFGQANYSAAKLGMVGLANTLSVEGASKNIKVNTIAPIAASRLTETVMPADLLANLKPEYVSPLVAWLAHEDCEETKGLFEVGAGYMAKVRWQRTKGHAFGVKNAAITPDAVAAQWDKITDFDEAENPADINAALGPVLDTINNPSKGGNEFIDVDLAMAGEYTAENSYDERDLSIYALGIGAAEDPLDAKELAQVYEMAGDGFKAAATYAAMPAMNAMLEGAKTGEFSLPGLNYGFDRVLHGEQYTEIKQTLLPSAVLTHTYSVKNIYDKAPNAVVIMAMSSKDEDGNEVAYNEQTIFVRGAGGWGGDRGPSASANEIPSRQPDQVVVEKVPTNQALLYRLSGDWNPLHADPNMAKAFGFDKPILHGMCTYGYVGRHIVSAFCDNDPRYLKSIKVRFAESVFPGETIETRLWKEDGKIIFESRVQERDLVVIQHAAAELFDELPKPIAKKVAKLAKVTSVDATADAPEEEINDAIIVEDVYQTLVKAVALNPGFVDQVKTSFQFNVSDPEFTFYLDLKSGEGAVALGTLDTADVTLDVNETNFIAMITGKADAQKLFFAGELKVSGNVMASNNLAPVFKGLDPSLIEGVKAERLAAGGSSSPGRASVAEDTVILADIFSALSSFIETRPNLVKEVGTVFQFEVSDPDSNWFIDLKNGEGSAANGLAEKPDVTLALSADNLMGILTGKADAQKMFFSGDLKISGNMMASNKLAVLADLDPGLVVAAKTERLANGARATDVKATAVAPVVNVEPQAGIIFKALATKITKNKKVNGLIQFNVSSPDSTWTVDLAKGSVSEGDANSDVVINLEDKVLTQLVNGVNPAVLFQKGELSVSAGDVLLAHNIEFFEGVL
;
A
#
# COMPACT_ATOMS: atom_id res chain seq x y z
N MET A 1 3.64 33.70 -18.73
CA MET A 1 2.29 34.15 -18.31
C MET A 1 2.21 35.64 -18.54
N SER A 2 1.09 36.14 -19.08
CA SER A 2 0.83 37.57 -19.12
C SER A 2 0.65 38.12 -17.70
N GLU A 3 1.02 39.37 -17.48
CA GLU A 3 0.79 40.06 -16.21
C GLU A 3 -0.72 40.20 -15.94
N LEU A 4 -1.16 39.98 -14.70
CA LEU A 4 -2.58 40.13 -14.31
C LEU A 4 -2.95 41.61 -14.29
N ARG A 5 -4.04 41.99 -14.97
CA ARG A 5 -4.45 43.38 -15.19
C ARG A 5 -5.94 43.54 -14.95
N PHE A 6 -6.36 44.75 -14.61
CA PHE A 6 -7.75 45.12 -14.36
C PHE A 6 -8.23 46.22 -15.31
N ASP A 7 -7.61 46.31 -16.48
CA ASP A 7 -7.94 47.33 -17.48
C ASP A 7 -9.44 47.27 -17.81
N ASN A 8 -10.10 48.42 -17.78
CA ASN A 8 -11.55 48.58 -18.00
C ASN A 8 -12.47 47.95 -16.92
N ARG A 9 -11.93 47.53 -15.77
CA ARG A 9 -12.73 47.09 -14.62
C ARG A 9 -12.97 48.24 -13.64
N VAL A 10 -14.18 48.33 -13.10
CA VAL A 10 -14.54 49.28 -12.05
C VAL A 10 -14.64 48.56 -10.71
N ALA A 11 -13.80 48.97 -9.75
CA ALA A 11 -13.75 48.40 -8.42
C ALA A 11 -14.26 49.39 -7.36
N ILE A 12 -15.07 48.90 -6.42
CA ILE A 12 -15.44 49.63 -5.21
C ILE A 12 -14.72 48.96 -4.04
N VAL A 13 -13.96 49.75 -3.28
CA VAL A 13 -13.33 49.29 -2.03
C VAL A 13 -13.89 50.11 -0.87
N THR A 14 -14.54 49.44 0.07
CA THR A 14 -15.15 50.10 1.25
C THR A 14 -14.17 50.18 2.41
N GLY A 15 -14.19 51.28 3.17
CA GLY A 15 -13.19 51.55 4.21
C GLY A 15 -11.77 51.69 3.65
N ALA A 16 -11.64 52.37 2.51
CA ALA A 16 -10.41 52.48 1.74
C ALA A 16 -9.54 53.69 2.10
N GLY A 17 -9.91 54.48 3.12
CA GLY A 17 -9.14 55.64 3.59
C GLY A 17 -7.88 55.28 4.39
N GLY A 18 -7.67 54.01 4.73
CA GLY A 18 -6.47 53.53 5.43
C GLY A 18 -6.40 52.00 5.55
N GLY A 19 -5.28 51.50 6.10
CA GLY A 19 -5.08 50.07 6.37
C GLY A 19 -5.24 49.18 5.14
N LEU A 20 -5.89 48.02 5.30
CA LEU A 20 -6.12 47.03 4.24
C LEU A 20 -6.87 47.61 3.04
N GLY A 21 -7.93 48.37 3.29
CA GLY A 21 -8.75 48.95 2.22
C GLY A 21 -7.95 49.90 1.33
N ARG A 22 -7.07 50.72 1.91
CA ARG A 22 -6.14 51.57 1.14
C ARG A 22 -5.25 50.71 0.24
N GLU A 23 -4.61 49.67 0.77
CA GLU A 23 -3.72 48.83 -0.03
C GLU A 23 -4.45 48.07 -1.14
N HIS A 24 -5.69 47.62 -0.90
CA HIS A 24 -6.52 47.02 -1.96
C HIS A 24 -6.79 48.02 -3.08
N ALA A 25 -7.16 49.25 -2.74
CA ALA A 25 -7.44 50.31 -3.71
C ALA A 25 -6.19 50.69 -4.51
N MET A 26 -5.04 50.86 -3.83
CA MET A 26 -3.76 51.20 -4.46
C MET A 26 -3.30 50.11 -5.43
N LEU A 27 -3.38 48.84 -5.03
CA LEU A 27 -2.96 47.72 -5.88
C LEU A 27 -3.88 47.54 -7.09
N LEU A 28 -5.21 47.59 -6.91
CA LEU A 28 -6.13 47.47 -8.04
C LEU A 28 -5.93 48.60 -9.05
N ALA A 29 -5.73 49.83 -8.57
CA ALA A 29 -5.47 50.98 -9.44
C ALA A 29 -4.14 50.87 -10.20
N SER A 30 -3.06 50.40 -9.55
CA SER A 30 -1.76 50.22 -10.23
C SER A 30 -1.83 49.15 -11.32
N LEU A 31 -2.73 48.18 -11.18
CA LEU A 31 -3.02 47.14 -12.17
C LEU A 31 -4.08 47.55 -13.22
N GLY A 32 -4.54 48.81 -13.22
CA GLY A 32 -5.39 49.37 -14.29
C GLY A 32 -6.89 49.48 -13.97
N ALA A 33 -7.32 49.13 -12.75
CA ALA A 33 -8.71 49.30 -12.34
C ALA A 33 -9.06 50.78 -12.14
N LYS A 34 -10.33 51.12 -12.38
CA LYS A 34 -10.93 52.40 -11.99
C LYS A 34 -11.56 52.23 -10.62
N VAL A 35 -11.11 52.97 -9.62
CA VAL A 35 -11.41 52.66 -8.21
C VAL A 35 -12.32 53.72 -7.55
N VAL A 36 -13.47 53.30 -7.03
CA VAL A 36 -14.20 54.07 -6.01
C VAL A 36 -13.56 53.80 -4.65
N VAL A 37 -12.96 54.84 -4.08
CA VAL A 37 -12.40 54.84 -2.72
C VAL A 37 -13.50 55.31 -1.78
N ASN A 38 -14.21 54.37 -1.15
CA ASN A 38 -15.24 54.69 -0.16
C ASN A 38 -14.64 54.72 1.25
N ASP A 39 -14.83 55.81 1.98
CA ASP A 39 -14.53 55.89 3.41
C ASP A 39 -15.40 56.95 4.09
N LEU A 40 -16.02 56.59 5.23
CA LEU A 40 -16.84 57.52 6.03
C LEU A 40 -15.97 58.55 6.77
N GLY A 41 -14.69 58.23 7.00
CA GLY A 41 -13.72 59.07 7.71
C GLY A 41 -13.89 59.11 9.23
N GLY A 42 -14.61 58.14 9.80
CA GLY A 42 -14.84 58.02 11.24
C GLY A 42 -13.71 57.31 12.00
N GLY A 43 -13.76 57.41 13.34
CA GLY A 43 -12.84 56.69 14.23
C GLY A 43 -13.09 55.18 14.28
N ILE A 44 -12.11 54.43 14.80
CA ILE A 44 -12.11 52.95 14.86
C ILE A 44 -13.26 52.37 15.69
N ALA A 45 -13.74 53.13 16.68
CA ALA A 45 -14.88 52.74 17.52
C ALA A 45 -16.23 52.92 16.80
N GLY A 46 -16.27 53.63 15.67
CA GLY A 46 -17.51 54.01 14.98
C GLY A 46 -18.35 55.02 15.75
N GLY A 47 -18.99 55.95 15.02
CA GLY A 47 -19.91 56.94 15.59
C GLY A 47 -19.28 58.26 16.07
N ASP A 48 -18.00 58.50 15.77
CA ASP A 48 -17.23 59.68 16.24
C ASP A 48 -17.14 60.83 15.22
N GLY A 49 -17.97 60.82 14.17
CA GLY A 49 -18.03 61.87 13.13
C GLY A 49 -17.69 61.35 11.71
N GLU A 50 -17.92 62.20 10.71
CA GLU A 50 -17.69 61.93 9.27
C GLU A 50 -16.62 62.89 8.73
N SER A 51 -15.73 62.41 7.86
CA SER A 51 -14.67 63.23 7.24
C SER A 51 -14.38 62.79 5.81
N SER A 52 -14.29 63.74 4.87
CA SER A 52 -13.92 63.42 3.49
C SER A 52 -12.41 63.14 3.32
N SER A 53 -11.59 63.67 4.23
CA SER A 53 -10.12 63.73 4.10
C SER A 53 -9.45 62.37 3.85
N PRO A 54 -9.83 61.25 4.52
CA PRO A 54 -9.17 59.97 4.29
C PRO A 54 -9.36 59.42 2.87
N ALA A 55 -10.59 59.49 2.33
CA ALA A 55 -10.87 59.06 0.97
C ALA A 55 -10.18 59.97 -0.06
N ASP A 56 -10.25 61.29 0.15
CA ASP A 56 -9.62 62.30 -0.71
C ASP A 56 -8.11 62.08 -0.84
N ALA A 57 -7.43 61.77 0.27
CA ALA A 57 -6.00 61.55 0.31
C ALA A 57 -5.57 60.36 -0.57
N VAL A 58 -6.28 59.23 -0.46
CA VAL A 58 -5.98 58.02 -1.24
C VAL A 58 -6.29 58.23 -2.73
N VAL A 59 -7.37 58.94 -3.06
CA VAL A 59 -7.68 59.29 -4.46
C VAL A 59 -6.60 60.20 -5.06
N ALA A 60 -6.12 61.19 -4.31
CA ALA A 60 -5.04 62.06 -4.76
C ALA A 60 -3.75 61.27 -5.02
N GLU A 61 -3.44 60.29 -4.17
CA GLU A 61 -2.28 59.42 -4.31
C GLU A 61 -2.38 58.51 -5.54
N ILE A 62 -3.52 57.84 -5.75
CA ILE A 62 -3.78 57.02 -6.95
C ILE A 62 -3.59 57.85 -8.22
N LYS A 63 -4.17 59.06 -8.26
CA LYS A 63 -4.04 59.97 -9.41
C LYS A 63 -2.61 60.43 -9.64
N ALA A 64 -1.85 60.69 -8.57
CA ALA A 64 -0.44 61.07 -8.67
C ALA A 64 0.43 59.94 -9.26
N LEU A 65 0.04 58.69 -9.06
CA LEU A 65 0.67 57.50 -9.66
C LEU A 65 0.10 57.14 -11.05
N GLY A 66 -0.79 57.95 -11.60
CA GLY A 66 -1.35 57.78 -12.95
C GLY A 66 -2.57 56.86 -13.05
N GLY A 67 -3.15 56.44 -11.92
CA GLY A 67 -4.39 55.66 -11.88
C GLY A 67 -5.67 56.51 -11.92
N GLU A 68 -6.81 55.87 -12.12
CA GLU A 68 -8.14 56.50 -12.08
C GLU A 68 -8.88 56.16 -10.78
N ALA A 69 -9.27 57.20 -10.02
CA ALA A 69 -10.07 57.01 -8.81
C ALA A 69 -11.03 58.17 -8.52
N VAL A 70 -12.12 57.86 -7.81
CA VAL A 70 -13.11 58.83 -7.29
C VAL A 70 -13.42 58.51 -5.83
N ALA A 71 -13.60 59.53 -5.01
CA ALA A 71 -13.93 59.37 -3.59
C ALA A 71 -15.44 59.21 -3.41
N ASN A 72 -15.85 58.42 -2.41
CA ASN A 72 -17.21 58.40 -1.88
C ASN A 72 -17.16 58.46 -0.34
N TYR A 73 -18.10 59.20 0.26
CA TYR A 73 -18.09 59.50 1.69
C TYR A 73 -19.28 58.90 2.45
N ASP A 74 -20.13 58.11 1.77
CA ASP A 74 -21.34 57.56 2.36
C ASP A 74 -21.03 56.35 3.25
N SER A 75 -21.89 56.12 4.24
CA SER A 75 -21.86 54.89 5.03
C SER A 75 -22.18 53.67 4.16
N VAL A 76 -21.51 52.55 4.43
CA VAL A 76 -21.78 51.26 3.77
C VAL A 76 -23.20 50.73 4.01
N THR A 77 -23.92 51.24 5.01
CA THR A 77 -25.34 50.94 5.21
C THR A 77 -26.20 51.53 4.08
N ASP A 78 -25.74 52.60 3.43
CA ASP A 78 -26.36 53.27 2.29
C ASP A 78 -25.72 52.82 0.97
N GLY A 79 -25.54 51.51 0.78
CA GLY A 79 -24.77 50.95 -0.34
C GLY A 79 -25.21 51.40 -1.74
N GLU A 80 -26.48 51.74 -1.91
CA GLU A 80 -27.00 52.33 -3.16
C GLU A 80 -26.25 53.61 -3.55
N LYS A 81 -25.96 54.51 -2.59
CA LYS A 81 -25.25 55.77 -2.85
C LYS A 81 -23.79 55.53 -3.25
N VAL A 82 -23.15 54.57 -2.60
CA VAL A 82 -21.76 54.18 -2.91
C VAL A 82 -21.68 53.59 -4.31
N VAL A 83 -22.55 52.63 -4.64
CA VAL A 83 -22.62 52.02 -5.98
C VAL A 83 -22.99 53.05 -7.04
N LYS A 84 -23.92 53.97 -6.74
CA LYS A 84 -24.29 55.06 -7.65
C LYS A 84 -23.08 55.92 -8.04
N THR A 85 -22.10 56.11 -7.15
CA THR A 85 -20.86 56.83 -7.49
C THR A 85 -20.09 56.14 -8.62
N ALA A 86 -19.98 54.81 -8.60
CA ALA A 86 -19.36 54.04 -9.69
C ALA A 86 -20.15 54.15 -11.00
N ILE A 87 -21.47 54.05 -10.91
CA ILE A 87 -22.38 54.11 -12.06
C ILE A 87 -22.39 55.50 -12.69
N ASP A 88 -22.48 56.57 -11.91
CA ASP A 88 -22.47 57.95 -12.42
C ASP A 88 -21.13 58.29 -13.08
N THR A 89 -20.02 57.76 -12.56
CA THR A 89 -18.67 58.09 -13.04
C THR A 89 -18.28 57.27 -14.26
N TRP A 90 -18.57 55.97 -14.27
CA TRP A 90 -18.06 55.03 -15.27
C TRP A 90 -19.12 54.10 -15.87
N GLY A 91 -20.38 54.17 -15.43
CA GLY A 91 -21.50 53.42 -15.99
C GLY A 91 -21.53 51.93 -15.65
N ARG A 92 -20.64 51.46 -14.76
CA ARG A 92 -20.52 50.03 -14.42
C ARG A 92 -19.90 49.81 -13.03
N VAL A 93 -20.09 48.61 -12.49
CA VAL A 93 -19.38 48.08 -11.33
C VAL A 93 -19.07 46.61 -11.57
N ASP A 94 -17.80 46.22 -11.40
CA ASP A 94 -17.31 44.87 -11.70
C ASP A 94 -16.84 44.15 -10.43
N ILE A 95 -16.24 44.90 -9.50
CA ILE A 95 -15.59 44.39 -8.30
C ILE A 95 -16.11 45.14 -7.08
N VAL A 96 -16.49 44.42 -6.02
CA VAL A 96 -16.86 44.99 -4.71
C VAL A 96 -16.05 44.31 -3.62
N ILE A 97 -15.19 45.08 -2.95
CA ILE A 97 -14.40 44.62 -1.79
C ILE A 97 -15.06 45.19 -0.53
N ASN A 98 -15.81 44.34 0.18
CA ASN A 98 -16.50 44.68 1.42
C ASN A 98 -15.52 44.61 2.61
N ASN A 99 -14.75 45.69 2.81
CA ASN A 99 -13.69 45.78 3.81
C ASN A 99 -14.02 46.68 5.01
N ALA A 100 -14.96 47.63 4.88
CA ALA A 100 -15.31 48.57 5.95
C ALA A 100 -15.62 47.86 7.29
N GLY A 101 -15.18 48.49 8.39
CA GLY A 101 -15.29 47.87 9.71
C GLY A 101 -14.94 48.76 10.89
N ILE A 102 -15.46 48.38 12.06
CA ILE A 102 -15.25 49.05 13.36
C ILE A 102 -15.11 48.00 14.47
N LEU A 103 -14.62 48.38 15.65
CA LEU A 103 -14.62 47.50 16.84
C LEU A 103 -15.37 48.11 18.03
N ARG A 104 -16.04 47.24 18.78
CA ARG A 104 -16.68 47.52 20.08
C ARG A 104 -16.43 46.35 21.03
N ASP A 105 -15.16 46.16 21.37
CA ASP A 105 -14.70 45.01 22.15
C ASP A 105 -15.07 45.16 23.62
N MET A 106 -15.79 44.17 24.15
CA MET A 106 -16.16 44.08 25.56
C MET A 106 -16.64 42.67 25.90
N SER A 107 -16.44 42.25 27.15
CA SER A 107 -16.99 40.96 27.59
C SER A 107 -18.51 40.93 27.39
N PHE A 108 -19.05 39.75 27.05
CA PHE A 108 -20.46 39.59 26.69
C PHE A 108 -21.42 40.20 27.74
N LYS A 109 -21.10 40.05 29.02
CA LYS A 109 -21.86 40.65 30.14
C LYS A 109 -21.94 42.19 30.09
N LYS A 110 -20.90 42.87 29.61
CA LYS A 110 -20.82 44.33 29.55
C LYS A 110 -21.32 44.90 28.23
N MET A 111 -21.65 44.05 27.26
CA MET A 111 -22.06 44.47 25.93
C MET A 111 -23.43 45.13 25.95
N THR A 112 -23.51 46.36 25.47
CA THR A 112 -24.79 47.03 25.31
C THR A 112 -25.41 46.69 23.96
N GLN A 113 -26.72 46.87 23.84
CA GLN A 113 -27.40 46.67 22.55
C GLN A 113 -26.83 47.58 21.46
N LYS A 114 -26.45 48.82 21.80
CA LYS A 114 -25.83 49.76 20.86
C LYS A 114 -24.48 49.25 20.33
N ASP A 115 -23.67 48.63 21.20
CA ASP A 115 -22.38 48.04 20.81
C ASP A 115 -22.58 46.82 19.90
N TRP A 116 -23.65 46.07 20.09
CA TRP A 116 -24.04 44.98 19.17
C TRP A 116 -24.52 45.54 17.83
N ASP A 117 -25.51 46.41 17.85
CA ASP A 117 -26.20 46.91 16.65
C ASP A 117 -25.25 47.61 15.69
N ILE A 118 -24.36 48.47 16.19
CA ILE A 118 -23.44 49.21 15.33
C ILE A 118 -22.44 48.29 14.61
N VAL A 119 -21.97 47.23 15.28
CA VAL A 119 -21.05 46.25 14.70
C VAL A 119 -21.76 45.40 13.65
N ILE A 120 -22.97 44.91 13.93
CA ILE A 120 -23.79 44.20 12.94
C ILE A 120 -24.08 45.10 11.73
N ALA A 121 -24.44 46.37 11.98
CA ALA A 121 -24.83 47.32 10.95
C ALA A 121 -23.69 47.62 9.97
N VAL A 122 -22.49 47.96 10.48
CA VAL A 122 -21.36 48.32 9.62
C VAL A 122 -20.83 47.11 8.86
N HIS A 123 -20.69 45.96 9.51
CA HIS A 123 -20.05 44.79 8.89
C HIS A 123 -21.01 43.97 8.03
N LEU A 124 -22.03 43.37 8.66
CA LEU A 124 -22.90 42.40 7.98
C LEU A 124 -23.95 43.11 7.13
N GLN A 125 -24.68 44.07 7.71
CA GLN A 125 -25.70 44.82 6.96
C GLN A 125 -25.06 45.72 5.91
N GLY A 126 -23.90 46.32 6.20
CA GLY A 126 -23.12 47.09 5.23
C GLY A 126 -22.71 46.25 4.02
N ALA A 127 -22.09 45.08 4.24
CA ALA A 127 -21.73 44.17 3.15
C ALA A 127 -22.94 43.67 2.36
N GLN A 128 -24.06 43.41 3.04
CA GLN A 128 -25.34 43.07 2.40
C GLN A 128 -25.88 44.21 1.54
N SER A 129 -25.90 45.44 2.06
CA SER A 129 -26.39 46.64 1.37
C SER A 129 -25.55 46.93 0.12
N MET A 130 -24.23 46.92 0.24
CA MET A 130 -23.29 47.09 -0.88
C MET A 130 -23.47 46.02 -1.96
N SER A 131 -23.51 44.75 -1.56
CA SER A 131 -23.64 43.64 -2.50
C SER A 131 -25.00 43.66 -3.20
N MET A 132 -26.08 43.94 -2.47
CA MET A 132 -27.43 44.06 -3.02
C MET A 132 -27.56 45.22 -4.02
N ALA A 133 -26.92 46.35 -3.75
CA ALA A 133 -26.91 47.50 -4.65
C ALA A 133 -26.11 47.23 -5.95
N ALA A 134 -25.00 46.51 -5.86
CA ALA A 134 -24.18 46.16 -7.03
C ALA A 134 -24.75 45.00 -7.86
N TRP A 135 -25.52 44.10 -7.23
CA TRP A 135 -25.99 42.84 -7.81
C TRP A 135 -26.71 42.98 -9.17
N PRO A 136 -27.67 43.92 -9.36
CA PRO A 136 -28.37 44.06 -10.64
C PRO A 136 -27.43 44.37 -11.80
N TYR A 137 -26.42 45.23 -11.56
CA TYR A 137 -25.43 45.60 -12.57
C TYR A 137 -24.50 44.44 -12.92
N MET A 138 -24.08 43.64 -11.92
CA MET A 138 -23.27 42.44 -12.15
C MET A 138 -24.04 41.35 -12.91
N LEU A 139 -25.34 41.19 -12.61
CA LEU A 139 -26.22 40.26 -13.33
C LEU A 139 -26.37 40.64 -14.81
N GLU A 140 -26.58 41.94 -15.08
CA GLU A 140 -26.69 42.47 -16.44
C GLU A 140 -25.37 42.31 -17.21
N ALA A 141 -24.24 42.62 -16.57
CA ALA A 141 -22.90 42.49 -17.15
C ALA A 141 -22.45 41.03 -17.33
N LYS A 142 -23.10 40.06 -16.67
CA LYS A 142 -22.65 38.66 -16.57
C LYS A 142 -21.20 38.56 -16.10
N TYR A 143 -20.84 39.45 -15.18
CA TYR A 143 -19.53 39.50 -14.56
C TYR A 143 -19.68 40.17 -13.20
N GLY A 144 -19.12 39.54 -12.16
CA GLY A 144 -19.02 40.15 -10.85
C GLY A 144 -17.98 39.47 -10.00
N ARG A 145 -17.27 40.24 -9.19
CA ARG A 145 -16.33 39.73 -8.20
C ARG A 145 -16.60 40.41 -6.87
N ILE A 146 -16.95 39.63 -5.85
CA ILE A 146 -17.23 40.16 -4.52
C ILE A 146 -16.29 39.49 -3.53
N VAL A 147 -15.56 40.30 -2.76
CA VAL A 147 -14.71 39.82 -1.67
C VAL A 147 -15.27 40.32 -0.36
N MET A 148 -15.56 39.39 0.54
CA MET A 148 -16.01 39.65 1.90
C MET A 148 -14.84 39.58 2.87
N THR A 149 -14.76 40.52 3.81
CA THR A 149 -13.73 40.48 4.86
C THR A 149 -14.31 39.91 6.16
N THR A 150 -14.07 38.62 6.42
CA THR A 150 -14.30 37.98 7.73
C THR A 150 -13.09 38.20 8.66
N SER A 151 -12.91 37.36 9.68
CA SER A 151 -11.74 37.37 10.57
C SER A 151 -11.55 36.02 11.25
N ALA A 152 -10.34 35.74 11.75
CA ALA A 152 -10.09 34.59 12.61
C ALA A 152 -10.99 34.58 13.86
N ALA A 153 -11.30 35.77 14.41
CA ALA A 153 -12.27 35.90 15.51
C ALA A 153 -13.69 35.45 15.10
N GLY A 154 -14.08 35.63 13.84
CA GLY A 154 -15.33 35.07 13.30
C GLY A 154 -15.28 33.55 13.20
N ILE A 155 -14.19 33.00 12.67
CA ILE A 155 -14.05 31.56 12.40
C ILE A 155 -13.92 30.75 13.71
N TYR A 156 -13.07 31.20 14.63
CA TYR A 156 -12.68 30.43 15.82
C TYR A 156 -13.24 30.99 17.14
N GLY A 157 -13.83 32.18 17.09
CA GLY A 157 -14.22 32.93 18.29
C GLY A 157 -13.04 33.69 18.92
N ASN A 158 -13.34 34.79 19.61
CA ASN A 158 -12.36 35.51 20.42
C ASN A 158 -13.01 36.16 21.65
N PHE A 159 -12.29 36.20 22.77
CA PHE A 159 -12.83 36.73 24.03
C PHE A 159 -13.18 38.22 23.88
N GLY A 160 -14.39 38.59 24.29
CA GLY A 160 -14.84 39.98 24.26
C GLY A 160 -15.30 40.50 22.89
N GLN A 161 -15.43 39.62 21.90
CA GLN A 161 -15.77 40.00 20.52
C GLN A 161 -17.04 39.31 19.99
N ALA A 162 -18.02 38.97 20.85
CA ALA A 162 -19.20 38.21 20.44
C ALA A 162 -20.00 38.87 19.28
N ASN A 163 -20.21 40.19 19.32
CA ASN A 163 -20.83 40.98 18.25
C ASN A 163 -20.01 40.92 16.95
N TYR A 164 -18.70 41.11 17.05
CA TYR A 164 -17.78 41.13 15.91
C TYR A 164 -17.65 39.75 15.27
N SER A 165 -17.45 38.69 16.07
CA SER A 165 -17.42 37.30 15.63
C SER A 165 -18.72 36.92 14.91
N ALA A 166 -19.88 37.28 15.48
CA ALA A 166 -21.19 37.03 14.88
C ALA A 166 -21.34 37.74 13.52
N ALA A 167 -20.96 39.02 13.42
CA ALA A 167 -21.00 39.75 12.16
C ALA A 167 -20.08 39.11 11.11
N LYS A 168 -18.84 38.81 11.49
CA LYS A 168 -17.80 38.31 10.58
C LYS A 168 -18.09 36.92 10.06
N LEU A 169 -18.57 35.99 10.90
CA LEU A 169 -18.98 34.67 10.43
C LEU A 169 -20.31 34.73 9.66
N GLY A 170 -21.21 35.67 10.01
CA GLY A 170 -22.41 35.97 9.23
C GLY A 170 -22.10 36.38 7.79
N MET A 171 -21.00 37.10 7.55
CA MET A 171 -20.55 37.43 6.19
C MET A 171 -20.09 36.19 5.40
N VAL A 172 -19.55 35.16 6.04
CA VAL A 172 -19.25 33.87 5.40
C VAL A 172 -20.56 33.19 4.97
N GLY A 173 -21.58 33.19 5.83
CA GLY A 173 -22.91 32.69 5.49
C GLY A 173 -23.55 33.41 4.31
N LEU A 174 -23.45 34.75 4.27
CA LEU A 174 -23.90 35.56 3.13
C LEU A 174 -23.13 35.22 1.85
N ALA A 175 -21.79 35.15 1.92
CA ALA A 175 -20.94 34.79 0.78
C ALA A 175 -21.29 33.41 0.20
N ASN A 176 -21.54 32.43 1.08
CA ASN A 176 -21.92 31.07 0.68
C ASN A 176 -23.18 31.07 -0.19
N THR A 177 -24.23 31.78 0.21
CA THR A 177 -25.46 31.86 -0.58
C THR A 177 -25.27 32.63 -1.89
N LEU A 178 -24.64 33.82 -1.83
CA LEU A 178 -24.42 34.63 -3.03
C LEU A 178 -23.54 33.92 -4.06
N SER A 179 -22.56 33.11 -3.64
CA SER A 179 -21.75 32.31 -4.57
C SER A 179 -22.60 31.33 -5.39
N VAL A 180 -23.64 30.74 -4.80
CA VAL A 180 -24.55 29.81 -5.48
C VAL A 180 -25.50 30.56 -6.41
N GLU A 181 -26.09 31.66 -5.95
CA GLU A 181 -27.01 32.47 -6.77
C GLU A 181 -26.29 33.12 -7.98
N GLY A 182 -25.04 33.53 -7.80
CA GLY A 182 -24.21 34.20 -8.80
C GLY A 182 -23.57 33.29 -9.84
N ALA A 183 -23.44 31.98 -9.56
CA ALA A 183 -22.66 31.04 -10.35
C ALA A 183 -23.04 31.04 -11.84
N SER A 184 -24.34 31.01 -12.16
CA SER A 184 -24.83 30.98 -13.55
C SER A 184 -24.57 32.27 -14.35
N LYS A 185 -24.12 33.34 -13.68
CA LYS A 185 -23.89 34.67 -14.26
C LYS A 185 -22.43 35.14 -14.13
N ASN A 186 -21.50 34.22 -13.82
CA ASN A 186 -20.08 34.54 -13.61
C ASN A 186 -19.88 35.63 -12.53
N ILE A 187 -20.71 35.58 -11.49
CA ILE A 187 -20.53 36.38 -10.29
C ILE A 187 -19.90 35.47 -9.24
N LYS A 188 -18.63 35.73 -8.92
CA LYS A 188 -17.86 34.94 -7.96
C LYS A 188 -17.76 35.70 -6.65
N VAL A 189 -18.09 35.02 -5.57
CA VAL A 189 -18.05 35.58 -4.20
C VAL A 189 -17.09 34.75 -3.36
N ASN A 190 -16.12 35.42 -2.74
CA ASN A 190 -15.10 34.80 -1.89
C ASN A 190 -14.95 35.57 -0.59
N THR A 191 -14.35 34.93 0.42
CA THR A 191 -14.15 35.52 1.74
C THR A 191 -12.68 35.42 2.16
N ILE A 192 -12.16 36.49 2.75
CA ILE A 192 -10.83 36.52 3.37
C ILE A 192 -10.93 36.77 4.87
N ALA A 193 -10.05 36.15 5.65
CA ALA A 193 -9.81 36.33 7.07
C ALA A 193 -8.39 36.90 7.24
N PRO A 194 -8.22 38.23 7.12
CA PRO A 194 -6.91 38.82 7.12
C PRO A 194 -6.30 38.92 8.52
N ILE A 195 -4.98 38.78 8.59
CA ILE A 195 -4.13 39.07 9.74
C ILE A 195 -3.11 40.13 9.28
N ALA A 196 -3.37 41.39 9.66
CA ALA A 196 -2.50 42.50 9.32
C ALA A 196 -2.37 43.46 10.53
N ALA A 197 -1.21 44.10 10.60
CA ALA A 197 -0.95 45.23 11.47
C ALA A 197 -1.94 46.32 11.11
N SER A 198 -2.70 46.74 12.10
CA SER A 198 -3.58 47.88 12.02
C SER A 198 -3.46 48.65 13.31
N ARG A 199 -4.02 49.87 13.33
CA ARG A 199 -4.19 50.67 14.56
C ARG A 199 -4.82 49.86 15.72
N LEU A 200 -5.49 48.75 15.43
CA LEU A 200 -6.11 47.83 16.38
C LEU A 200 -5.15 46.82 17.00
N THR A 201 -4.22 46.25 16.24
CA THR A 201 -3.26 45.24 16.73
C THR A 201 -2.01 45.85 17.36
N GLU A 202 -1.75 47.14 17.10
CA GLU A 202 -0.62 47.92 17.61
C GLU A 202 -0.52 47.99 19.15
N THR A 203 -1.64 47.85 19.86
CA THR A 203 -1.68 47.96 21.33
C THR A 203 -1.41 46.65 22.06
N VAL A 204 -1.40 45.52 21.34
CA VAL A 204 -1.36 44.16 21.92
C VAL A 204 -0.19 43.32 21.40
N MET A 205 0.36 43.64 20.23
CA MET A 205 1.44 42.87 19.60
C MET A 205 2.81 43.57 19.72
N PRO A 206 3.93 42.81 19.83
CA PRO A 206 5.28 43.38 19.79
C PRO A 206 5.57 44.12 18.47
N ALA A 207 6.38 45.17 18.53
CA ALA A 207 6.75 46.01 17.38
C ALA A 207 7.32 45.21 16.20
N ASP A 208 8.16 44.22 16.51
CA ASP A 208 8.85 43.38 15.53
C ASP A 208 7.87 42.48 14.75
N LEU A 209 6.79 42.04 15.41
CA LEU A 209 5.72 41.27 14.79
C LEU A 209 4.84 42.16 13.90
N LEU A 210 4.52 43.37 14.36
CA LEU A 210 3.75 44.36 13.60
C LEU A 210 4.48 44.76 12.30
N ALA A 211 5.81 44.88 12.33
CA ALA A 211 6.63 45.21 11.15
C ALA A 211 6.51 44.17 10.01
N ASN A 212 6.16 42.93 10.35
CA ASN A 212 6.02 41.82 9.40
C ASN A 212 4.56 41.54 9.00
N LEU A 213 3.57 42.16 9.66
CA LEU A 213 2.16 42.02 9.36
C LEU A 213 1.67 43.13 8.41
N LYS A 214 2.40 43.38 7.33
CA LYS A 214 2.09 44.47 6.40
C LYS A 214 0.78 44.22 5.62
N PRO A 215 -0.15 45.18 5.55
CA PRO A 215 -1.37 45.07 4.73
C PRO A 215 -1.12 44.70 3.26
N GLU A 216 0.04 45.07 2.72
CA GLU A 216 0.54 44.76 1.38
C GLU A 216 0.67 43.25 1.12
N TYR A 217 0.77 42.43 2.17
CA TYR A 217 0.82 40.98 2.04
C TYR A 217 -0.56 40.33 1.91
N VAL A 218 -1.65 41.09 2.10
CA VAL A 218 -3.03 40.61 1.96
C VAL A 218 -3.61 40.97 0.60
N SER A 219 -3.36 42.19 0.12
CA SER A 219 -3.94 42.72 -1.12
C SER A 219 -3.73 41.85 -2.37
N PRO A 220 -2.59 41.16 -2.57
CA PRO A 220 -2.42 40.28 -3.72
C PRO A 220 -3.46 39.17 -3.81
N LEU A 221 -3.86 38.57 -2.68
CA LEU A 221 -4.93 37.56 -2.66
C LEU A 221 -6.27 38.18 -3.03
N VAL A 222 -6.57 39.38 -2.51
CA VAL A 222 -7.80 40.10 -2.84
C VAL A 222 -7.87 40.42 -4.33
N ALA A 223 -6.77 40.89 -4.92
CA ALA A 223 -6.67 41.13 -6.35
C ALA A 223 -6.88 39.83 -7.13
N TRP A 224 -6.20 38.74 -6.77
CA TRP A 224 -6.41 37.44 -7.41
C TRP A 224 -7.88 37.00 -7.37
N LEU A 225 -8.52 37.02 -6.22
CA LEU A 225 -9.95 36.67 -6.06
C LEU A 225 -10.89 37.61 -6.83
N ALA A 226 -10.43 38.81 -7.17
CA ALA A 226 -11.17 39.80 -7.95
C ALA A 226 -10.85 39.78 -9.45
N HIS A 227 -9.89 38.97 -9.90
CA HIS A 227 -9.46 38.92 -11.29
C HIS A 227 -10.42 38.10 -12.15
N GLU A 228 -10.45 38.37 -13.46
CA GLU A 228 -11.37 37.67 -14.37
C GLU A 228 -11.02 36.19 -14.52
N ASP A 229 -9.73 35.87 -14.58
CA ASP A 229 -9.18 34.51 -14.69
C ASP A 229 -9.33 33.65 -13.42
N CYS A 230 -9.70 34.25 -12.28
CA CYS A 230 -9.86 33.48 -11.06
C CYS A 230 -11.18 32.72 -11.08
N GLU A 231 -11.10 31.39 -11.11
CA GLU A 231 -12.25 30.47 -11.08
C GLU A 231 -12.77 30.16 -9.67
N GLU A 232 -12.07 30.62 -8.64
CA GLU A 232 -12.47 30.40 -7.26
C GLU A 232 -13.77 31.14 -6.93
N THR A 233 -14.72 30.41 -6.33
CA THR A 233 -15.90 30.98 -5.70
C THR A 233 -16.25 30.15 -4.47
N LYS A 234 -16.92 30.77 -3.48
CA LYS A 234 -17.23 30.16 -2.19
C LYS A 234 -15.98 29.82 -1.38
N GLY A 235 -14.83 30.38 -1.74
CA GLY A 235 -13.58 30.22 -1.00
C GLY A 235 -13.59 31.01 0.30
N LEU A 236 -13.01 30.43 1.35
CA LEU A 236 -12.68 31.09 2.60
C LEU A 236 -11.17 30.98 2.80
N PHE A 237 -10.48 32.12 2.92
CA PHE A 237 -9.03 32.15 2.98
C PHE A 237 -8.50 32.90 4.21
N GLU A 238 -7.59 32.30 4.95
CA GLU A 238 -6.76 33.02 5.92
C GLU A 238 -5.54 33.60 5.22
N VAL A 239 -5.17 34.84 5.57
CA VAL A 239 -4.08 35.54 4.88
C VAL A 239 -3.37 36.56 5.77
N GLY A 240 -2.04 36.54 5.80
CA GLY A 240 -1.21 37.50 6.55
C GLY A 240 0.26 37.12 6.57
N ALA A 241 1.16 38.09 6.73
CA ALA A 241 2.63 37.87 6.76
C ALA A 241 3.21 37.05 5.58
N GLY A 242 2.54 37.04 4.42
CA GLY A 242 2.93 36.23 3.25
C GLY A 242 2.39 34.80 3.25
N TYR A 243 1.70 34.38 4.31
CA TYR A 243 0.97 33.11 4.37
C TYR A 243 -0.45 33.28 3.82
N MET A 244 -0.92 32.28 3.06
CA MET A 244 -2.27 32.20 2.50
C MET A 244 -2.74 30.76 2.55
N ALA A 245 -3.91 30.50 3.13
CA ALA A 245 -4.48 29.15 3.20
C ALA A 245 -5.99 29.17 3.00
N LYS A 246 -6.52 28.10 2.39
CA LYS A 246 -7.96 27.89 2.22
C LYS A 246 -8.50 27.08 3.39
N VAL A 247 -9.65 27.49 3.93
CA VAL A 247 -10.39 26.80 5.00
C VAL A 247 -11.68 26.23 4.42
N ARG A 248 -12.09 25.04 4.90
CA ARG A 248 -13.36 24.40 4.57
C ARG A 248 -13.93 23.66 5.77
N TRP A 249 -15.20 23.30 5.70
CA TRP A 249 -15.85 22.42 6.67
C TRP A 249 -15.45 20.96 6.47
N GLN A 250 -15.26 20.26 7.58
CA GLN A 250 -15.07 18.82 7.66
C GLN A 250 -16.16 18.25 8.59
N ARG A 251 -16.70 17.08 8.25
CA ARG A 251 -17.76 16.37 8.99
C ARG A 251 -17.35 14.92 9.22
N THR A 252 -17.55 14.39 10.41
CA THR A 252 -17.36 12.96 10.72
C THR A 252 -18.29 12.08 9.86
N LYS A 253 -17.96 10.79 9.72
CA LYS A 253 -18.93 9.81 9.17
C LYS A 253 -20.17 9.67 10.04
N GLY A 254 -20.03 9.97 11.32
CA GLY A 254 -21.10 9.91 12.30
C GLY A 254 -21.51 8.46 12.59
N HIS A 255 -22.71 8.30 13.14
CA HIS A 255 -23.27 7.00 13.45
C HIS A 255 -24.76 6.96 13.10
N ALA A 256 -25.17 5.94 12.35
CA ALA A 256 -26.55 5.72 11.97
C ALA A 256 -27.24 4.80 12.99
N PHE A 257 -28.18 5.35 13.76
CA PHE A 257 -29.02 4.55 14.65
C PHE A 257 -30.14 3.85 13.86
N GLY A 258 -30.45 2.60 14.22
CA GLY A 258 -31.56 1.86 13.62
C GLY A 258 -32.92 2.51 13.91
N VAL A 259 -33.51 3.19 12.93
CA VAL A 259 -34.75 3.97 13.09
C VAL A 259 -36.04 3.13 13.19
N LYS A 260 -36.01 1.85 12.84
CA LYS A 260 -37.24 1.03 12.72
C LYS A 260 -37.70 0.36 14.02
N ASN A 261 -36.81 0.05 14.98
CA ASN A 261 -37.15 -0.80 16.12
C ASN A 261 -36.52 -0.43 17.48
N ALA A 262 -35.77 0.67 17.58
CA ALA A 262 -35.14 1.10 18.85
C ALA A 262 -35.46 2.57 19.17
N ALA A 263 -35.72 2.86 20.44
CA ALA A 263 -35.71 4.24 20.92
C ALA A 263 -34.26 4.73 20.93
N ILE A 264 -33.98 5.83 20.22
CA ILE A 264 -32.69 6.52 20.32
C ILE A 264 -32.69 7.24 21.67
N THR A 265 -31.99 6.69 22.67
CA THR A 265 -31.87 7.27 24.01
C THR A 265 -30.57 8.05 24.15
N PRO A 266 -30.47 8.97 25.13
CA PRO A 266 -29.20 9.64 25.44
C PRO A 266 -28.07 8.64 25.76
N ASP A 267 -28.37 7.54 26.46
CA ASP A 267 -27.37 6.52 26.81
C ASP A 267 -26.84 5.80 25.55
N ALA A 268 -27.71 5.51 24.58
CA ALA A 268 -27.28 4.92 23.31
C ALA A 268 -26.39 5.88 22.49
N VAL A 269 -26.68 7.19 22.54
CA VAL A 269 -25.84 8.21 21.91
C VAL A 269 -24.48 8.30 22.61
N ALA A 270 -24.47 8.32 23.94
CA ALA A 270 -23.23 8.36 24.73
C ALA A 270 -22.33 7.14 24.46
N ALA A 271 -22.93 5.95 24.31
CA ALA A 271 -22.21 4.72 24.00
C ALA A 271 -21.55 4.71 22.60
N GLN A 272 -22.00 5.57 21.68
CA GLN A 272 -21.43 5.70 20.33
C GLN A 272 -20.74 7.06 20.11
N TRP A 273 -20.48 7.81 21.19
CA TRP A 273 -19.97 9.17 21.09
C TRP A 273 -18.60 9.26 20.39
N ASP A 274 -17.73 8.28 20.67
CA ASP A 274 -16.41 8.20 20.04
C ASP A 274 -16.57 8.09 18.52
N LYS A 275 -17.45 7.22 18.01
CA LYS A 275 -17.74 7.11 16.56
C LYS A 275 -18.39 8.36 15.99
N ILE A 276 -19.31 9.00 16.73
CA ILE A 276 -19.98 10.22 16.27
C ILE A 276 -18.98 11.36 16.09
N THR A 277 -17.95 11.41 16.93
CA THR A 277 -16.95 12.48 16.98
C THR A 277 -15.60 12.10 16.36
N ASP A 278 -15.54 10.96 15.69
CA ASP A 278 -14.35 10.46 15.00
C ASP A 278 -14.13 11.15 13.64
N PHE A 279 -12.95 11.77 13.50
CA PHE A 279 -12.55 12.50 12.30
C PHE A 279 -11.59 11.73 11.38
N ASP A 280 -11.18 10.51 11.71
CA ASP A 280 -10.19 9.74 10.95
C ASP A 280 -10.68 9.47 9.51
N GLU A 281 -11.97 9.19 9.34
CA GLU A 281 -12.63 9.01 8.04
C GLU A 281 -13.50 10.20 7.60
N ALA A 282 -13.24 11.39 8.13
CA ALA A 282 -14.12 12.53 7.91
C ALA A 282 -14.16 13.03 6.45
N GLU A 283 -15.31 13.58 6.09
CA GLU A 283 -15.65 14.03 4.76
C GLU A 283 -15.85 15.56 4.68
N ASN A 284 -15.91 16.09 3.46
CA ASN A 284 -15.95 17.54 3.22
C ASN A 284 -17.18 17.87 2.36
N PRO A 285 -18.39 17.92 2.95
CA PRO A 285 -19.62 18.13 2.19
C PRO A 285 -19.62 19.50 1.49
N ALA A 286 -19.69 19.48 0.15
CA ALA A 286 -19.58 20.70 -0.67
C ALA A 286 -20.87 21.54 -0.70
N ASP A 287 -22.03 20.88 -0.54
CA ASP A 287 -23.36 21.48 -0.59
C ASP A 287 -24.35 20.79 0.37
N ILE A 288 -25.57 21.33 0.41
CA ILE A 288 -26.65 20.85 1.28
C ILE A 288 -27.15 19.45 0.91
N ASN A 289 -27.07 19.05 -0.36
CA ASN A 289 -27.53 17.74 -0.81
C ASN A 289 -26.55 16.66 -0.34
N ALA A 290 -25.24 16.90 -0.49
CA ALA A 290 -24.20 16.03 0.06
C ALA A 290 -24.30 15.91 1.59
N ALA A 291 -24.67 16.99 2.29
CA ALA A 291 -24.90 16.94 3.72
C ALA A 291 -26.11 16.06 4.12
N LEU A 292 -27.14 15.94 3.28
CA LEU A 292 -28.32 15.11 3.58
C LEU A 292 -28.15 13.62 3.26
N GLY A 293 -27.14 13.24 2.46
CA GLY A 293 -26.90 11.86 2.01
C GLY A 293 -27.00 10.80 3.11
N PRO A 294 -26.18 10.87 4.18
CA PRO A 294 -26.19 9.84 5.24
C PRO A 294 -27.53 9.70 5.96
N VAL A 295 -28.31 10.78 6.07
CA VAL A 295 -29.66 10.74 6.67
C VAL A 295 -30.61 9.95 5.79
N LEU A 296 -30.56 10.18 4.47
CA LEU A 296 -31.37 9.43 3.51
C LEU A 296 -30.95 7.96 3.44
N ASP A 297 -29.65 7.68 3.52
CA ASP A 297 -29.13 6.31 3.52
C ASP A 297 -29.61 5.53 4.75
N THR A 298 -29.63 6.15 5.93
CA THR A 298 -30.17 5.54 7.16
C THR A 298 -31.65 5.16 7.02
N ILE A 299 -32.42 5.94 6.24
CA ILE A 299 -33.85 5.69 6.00
C ILE A 299 -34.04 4.56 4.99
N ASN A 300 -33.28 4.58 3.90
CA ASN A 300 -33.45 3.67 2.76
C ASN A 300 -32.76 2.31 3.01
N ASN A 301 -31.64 2.30 3.72
CA ASN A 301 -30.81 1.14 4.03
C ASN A 301 -30.67 1.01 5.56
N PRO A 302 -31.74 0.63 6.29
CA PRO A 302 -31.69 0.54 7.74
C PRO A 302 -30.68 -0.53 8.18
N SER A 303 -29.88 -0.20 9.20
CA SER A 303 -28.93 -1.13 9.81
C SER A 303 -29.58 -2.46 10.19
N LYS A 304 -28.88 -3.57 9.92
CA LYS A 304 -29.26 -4.93 10.31
C LYS A 304 -29.00 -5.22 11.79
N GLY A 305 -28.41 -4.28 12.52
CA GLY A 305 -28.15 -4.34 13.95
C GLY A 305 -26.77 -4.89 14.29
N GLY A 306 -26.59 -5.26 15.55
CA GLY A 306 -25.30 -5.69 16.09
C GLY A 306 -25.11 -5.29 17.54
N ASN A 307 -23.95 -5.63 18.07
CA ASN A 307 -23.48 -5.30 19.41
C ASN A 307 -21.95 -5.19 19.42
N GLU A 308 -21.32 -5.17 20.59
CA GLU A 308 -19.88 -5.10 20.73
C GLU A 308 -19.10 -6.25 20.06
N PHE A 309 -19.74 -7.42 19.89
CA PHE A 309 -19.12 -8.59 19.27
C PHE A 309 -19.35 -8.66 17.77
N ILE A 310 -20.47 -8.15 17.28
CA ILE A 310 -20.87 -8.30 15.87
C ILE A 310 -21.49 -7.00 15.39
N ASP A 311 -20.88 -6.39 14.38
CA ASP A 311 -21.52 -5.37 13.55
C ASP A 311 -22.02 -6.06 12.27
N VAL A 312 -23.34 -6.27 12.16
CA VAL A 312 -23.91 -7.11 11.10
C VAL A 312 -23.74 -6.46 9.73
N ASP A 313 -23.83 -5.13 9.65
CA ASP A 313 -23.70 -4.44 8.37
C ASP A 313 -22.25 -4.46 7.89
N LEU A 314 -21.30 -4.19 8.79
CA LEU A 314 -19.87 -4.25 8.48
C LEU A 314 -19.42 -5.68 8.12
N ALA A 315 -19.88 -6.68 8.86
CA ALA A 315 -19.54 -8.08 8.62
C ALA A 315 -20.08 -8.62 7.29
N MET A 316 -21.30 -8.23 6.92
CA MET A 316 -21.91 -8.64 5.66
C MET A 316 -21.30 -7.94 4.44
N ALA A 317 -20.62 -6.80 4.63
CA ALA A 317 -19.94 -6.06 3.57
C ALA A 317 -18.45 -6.44 3.43
N GLY A 318 -17.87 -7.09 4.44
CA GLY A 318 -16.46 -7.47 4.45
C GLY A 318 -16.16 -8.71 3.62
N GLU A 319 -14.99 -8.68 2.98
CA GLU A 319 -14.38 -9.84 2.33
C GLU A 319 -12.93 -9.98 2.80
N TYR A 320 -12.44 -11.21 2.85
CA TYR A 320 -11.03 -11.52 3.09
C TYR A 320 -10.55 -12.52 2.05
N THR A 321 -9.28 -12.43 1.66
CA THR A 321 -8.68 -13.36 0.70
C THR A 321 -7.40 -13.94 1.26
N ALA A 322 -7.21 -15.25 1.05
CA ALA A 322 -5.96 -15.93 1.37
C ALA A 322 -5.62 -16.94 0.29
N GLU A 323 -4.35 -17.30 0.19
CA GLU A 323 -3.85 -18.28 -0.77
C GLU A 323 -3.12 -19.40 -0.05
N ASN A 324 -3.25 -20.61 -0.59
CA ASN A 324 -2.37 -21.71 -0.23
C ASN A 324 -2.19 -22.65 -1.43
N SER A 325 -1.37 -23.67 -1.23
CA SER A 325 -1.18 -24.74 -2.18
C SER A 325 -1.25 -26.08 -1.48
N TYR A 326 -1.52 -27.12 -2.26
CA TYR A 326 -1.42 -28.50 -1.82
C TYR A 326 -0.81 -29.37 -2.92
N ASP A 327 -0.27 -30.50 -2.52
CA ASP A 327 0.26 -31.53 -3.41
C ASP A 327 -0.22 -32.94 -3.04
N GLU A 328 0.30 -33.95 -3.73
CA GLU A 328 -0.03 -35.36 -3.54
C GLU A 328 0.26 -35.84 -2.12
N ARG A 329 1.27 -35.24 -1.45
CA ARG A 329 1.61 -35.58 -0.06
C ARG A 329 0.49 -35.10 0.87
N ASP A 330 -0.02 -33.89 0.69
CA ASP A 330 -1.11 -33.37 1.52
C ASP A 330 -2.41 -34.16 1.32
N LEU A 331 -2.71 -34.52 0.07
CA LEU A 331 -3.85 -35.35 -0.28
C LEU A 331 -3.74 -36.76 0.34
N SER A 332 -2.55 -37.36 0.29
CA SER A 332 -2.30 -38.67 0.87
C SER A 332 -2.37 -38.65 2.40
N ILE A 333 -1.81 -37.63 3.04
CA ILE A 333 -1.91 -37.44 4.50
C ILE A 333 -3.37 -37.32 4.92
N TYR A 334 -4.17 -36.54 4.18
CA TYR A 334 -5.58 -36.41 4.45
C TYR A 334 -6.33 -37.73 4.27
N ALA A 335 -6.11 -38.44 3.15
CA ALA A 335 -6.77 -39.72 2.87
C ALA A 335 -6.49 -40.76 3.97
N LEU A 336 -5.22 -40.93 4.37
CA LEU A 336 -4.85 -41.77 5.52
C LEU A 336 -5.48 -41.25 6.82
N GLY A 337 -5.49 -39.93 7.00
CA GLY A 337 -6.12 -39.22 8.13
C GLY A 337 -7.63 -39.42 8.23
N ILE A 338 -8.31 -39.88 7.19
CA ILE A 338 -9.74 -40.25 7.20
C ILE A 338 -9.98 -41.74 7.00
N GLY A 339 -8.94 -42.57 7.21
CA GLY A 339 -9.03 -44.04 7.26
C GLY A 339 -8.85 -44.76 5.93
N ALA A 340 -8.52 -44.07 4.84
CA ALA A 340 -8.30 -44.72 3.55
C ALA A 340 -7.01 -45.56 3.56
N ALA A 341 -7.01 -46.61 2.75
CA ALA A 341 -5.86 -47.47 2.46
C ALA A 341 -5.30 -48.18 3.70
N GLU A 342 -6.18 -48.58 4.63
CA GLU A 342 -5.81 -49.45 5.75
C GLU A 342 -5.30 -50.81 5.25
N ASP A 343 -5.94 -51.37 4.21
CA ASP A 343 -5.45 -52.54 3.49
C ASP A 343 -4.69 -52.11 2.23
N PRO A 344 -3.35 -52.27 2.17
CA PRO A 344 -2.55 -51.91 1.00
C PRO A 344 -2.84 -52.79 -0.23
N LEU A 345 -3.66 -53.85 -0.10
CA LEU A 345 -4.12 -54.69 -1.21
C LEU A 345 -5.41 -54.16 -1.86
N ASP A 346 -6.11 -53.21 -1.25
CA ASP A 346 -7.24 -52.54 -1.89
C ASP A 346 -6.73 -51.52 -2.91
N ALA A 347 -6.68 -51.93 -4.17
CA ALA A 347 -6.22 -51.09 -5.28
C ALA A 347 -7.01 -49.78 -5.42
N LYS A 348 -8.27 -49.72 -4.98
CA LYS A 348 -9.12 -48.52 -5.10
C LYS A 348 -8.79 -47.49 -4.04
N GLU A 349 -8.52 -47.94 -2.82
CA GLU A 349 -8.09 -47.05 -1.75
C GLU A 349 -6.61 -46.68 -1.86
N LEU A 350 -5.77 -47.62 -2.33
CA LEU A 350 -4.38 -47.36 -2.64
C LEU A 350 -4.22 -46.19 -3.63
N ALA A 351 -5.14 -46.05 -4.59
CA ALA A 351 -5.16 -44.93 -5.53
C ALA A 351 -5.33 -43.54 -4.88
N GLN A 352 -5.73 -43.46 -3.61
CA GLN A 352 -5.87 -42.20 -2.87
C GLN A 352 -4.60 -41.79 -2.10
N VAL A 353 -3.63 -42.69 -1.99
CA VAL A 353 -2.40 -42.50 -1.19
C VAL A 353 -1.13 -42.86 -1.95
N TYR A 354 -1.25 -43.35 -3.19
CA TYR A 354 -0.13 -43.79 -4.03
C TYR A 354 -0.20 -43.15 -5.41
N GLU A 355 0.77 -42.29 -5.69
CA GLU A 355 0.91 -41.47 -6.88
C GLU A 355 1.06 -42.28 -8.18
N MET A 356 1.58 -43.51 -8.09
CA MET A 356 1.74 -44.40 -9.26
C MET A 356 0.65 -45.47 -9.39
N ALA A 357 -0.52 -45.28 -8.77
CA ALA A 357 -1.64 -46.20 -8.94
C ALA A 357 -2.01 -46.36 -10.42
N GLY A 358 -2.26 -47.60 -10.86
CA GLY A 358 -2.44 -47.93 -12.28
C GLY A 358 -3.59 -47.19 -12.98
N ASP A 359 -4.65 -46.85 -12.24
CA ASP A 359 -5.82 -46.09 -12.72
C ASP A 359 -5.71 -44.56 -12.42
N GLY A 360 -4.52 -44.11 -12.01
CA GLY A 360 -4.21 -42.72 -11.63
C GLY A 360 -4.52 -42.40 -10.16
N PHE A 361 -3.84 -41.38 -9.63
CA PHE A 361 -4.08 -40.84 -8.29
C PHE A 361 -5.47 -40.19 -8.18
N LYS A 362 -6.20 -40.45 -7.09
CA LYS A 362 -7.56 -39.97 -6.86
C LYS A 362 -7.68 -39.31 -5.48
N ALA A 363 -7.74 -37.99 -5.46
CA ALA A 363 -7.97 -37.24 -4.22
C ALA A 363 -9.33 -37.58 -3.57
N ALA A 364 -9.35 -37.71 -2.25
CA ALA A 364 -10.60 -37.83 -1.50
C ALA A 364 -11.42 -36.52 -1.65
N ALA A 365 -12.67 -36.62 -2.12
CA ALA A 365 -13.48 -35.45 -2.45
C ALA A 365 -13.73 -34.50 -1.27
N THR A 366 -13.81 -35.02 -0.05
CA THR A 366 -13.98 -34.22 1.17
C THR A 366 -12.78 -33.33 1.48
N TYR A 367 -11.62 -33.54 0.84
CA TYR A 367 -10.47 -32.63 0.93
C TYR A 367 -10.80 -31.24 0.40
N ALA A 368 -11.82 -31.07 -0.46
CA ALA A 368 -12.25 -29.77 -0.99
C ALA A 368 -12.59 -28.71 0.08
N ALA A 369 -12.85 -29.13 1.33
CA ALA A 369 -13.05 -28.23 2.47
C ALA A 369 -11.74 -27.77 3.14
N MET A 370 -10.67 -28.56 3.01
CA MET A 370 -9.44 -28.39 3.79
C MET A 370 -8.61 -27.17 3.38
N PRO A 371 -8.34 -26.89 2.09
CA PRO A 371 -7.53 -25.73 1.72
C PRO A 371 -8.05 -24.42 2.29
N ALA A 372 -9.33 -24.10 2.10
CA ALA A 372 -9.93 -22.87 2.63
C ALA A 372 -9.93 -22.84 4.17
N MET A 373 -10.16 -23.98 4.84
CA MET A 373 -10.10 -24.04 6.30
C MET A 373 -8.66 -23.85 6.81
N ASN A 374 -7.67 -24.43 6.16
CA ASN A 374 -6.27 -24.35 6.55
C ASN A 374 -5.71 -22.94 6.38
N ALA A 375 -6.00 -22.27 5.25
CA ALA A 375 -5.62 -20.88 5.06
C ALA A 375 -6.25 -19.95 6.11
N MET A 376 -7.52 -20.19 6.47
CA MET A 376 -8.19 -19.46 7.55
C MET A 376 -7.54 -19.70 8.91
N LEU A 377 -7.26 -20.97 9.26
CA LEU A 377 -6.66 -21.33 10.54
C LEU A 377 -5.23 -20.80 10.69
N GLU A 378 -4.43 -20.82 9.63
CA GLU A 378 -3.08 -20.25 9.66
C GLU A 378 -3.14 -18.71 9.76
N GLY A 379 -3.97 -18.04 8.97
CA GLY A 379 -4.17 -16.59 9.09
C GLY A 379 -4.69 -16.20 10.48
N ALA A 380 -5.56 -17.00 11.08
CA ALA A 380 -6.05 -16.77 12.44
C ALA A 380 -4.94 -16.92 13.50
N LYS A 381 -4.01 -17.86 13.30
CA LYS A 381 -2.87 -18.11 14.17
C LYS A 381 -1.81 -17.00 14.06
N THR A 382 -1.62 -16.42 12.87
CA THR A 382 -0.71 -15.27 12.65
C THR A 382 -1.36 -13.93 13.01
N GLY A 383 -2.69 -13.90 13.19
CA GLY A 383 -3.46 -12.68 13.43
C GLY A 383 -3.81 -11.90 12.16
N GLU A 384 -3.52 -12.46 10.98
CA GLU A 384 -3.79 -11.88 9.67
C GLU A 384 -5.22 -12.13 9.18
N PHE A 385 -5.90 -13.16 9.69
CA PHE A 385 -7.30 -13.41 9.37
C PHE A 385 -8.20 -12.45 10.15
N SER A 386 -8.81 -11.50 9.43
CA SER A 386 -9.81 -10.59 9.99
C SER A 386 -10.91 -10.35 8.98
N LEU A 387 -12.15 -10.65 9.39
CA LEU A 387 -13.34 -10.18 8.69
C LEU A 387 -13.90 -8.98 9.47
N PRO A 388 -14.06 -7.81 8.82
CA PRO A 388 -14.60 -6.61 9.46
C PRO A 388 -15.90 -6.90 10.20
N GLY A 389 -16.14 -6.27 11.35
CA GLY A 389 -17.40 -6.42 12.08
C GLY A 389 -17.56 -7.72 12.88
N LEU A 390 -16.61 -8.65 12.87
CA LEU A 390 -16.60 -9.84 13.75
C LEU A 390 -15.55 -9.70 14.85
N ASN A 391 -15.98 -9.28 16.05
CA ASN A 391 -15.14 -8.94 17.20
C ASN A 391 -15.28 -9.94 18.35
N TYR A 392 -14.97 -11.22 18.12
CA TYR A 392 -15.01 -12.25 19.17
C TYR A 392 -13.85 -13.24 19.03
N GLY A 393 -13.40 -13.78 20.17
CA GLY A 393 -12.34 -14.79 20.22
C GLY A 393 -12.81 -16.20 19.87
N PHE A 394 -11.85 -17.06 19.52
CA PHE A 394 -12.07 -18.49 19.22
C PHE A 394 -12.69 -19.27 20.39
N ASP A 395 -12.53 -18.82 21.62
CA ASP A 395 -13.11 -19.43 22.83
C ASP A 395 -14.66 -19.45 22.82
N ARG A 396 -15.27 -18.61 21.98
CA ARG A 396 -16.73 -18.50 21.83
C ARG A 396 -17.29 -19.28 20.63
N VAL A 397 -16.43 -19.82 19.79
CA VAL A 397 -16.77 -20.39 18.48
C VAL A 397 -17.03 -21.89 18.61
N LEU A 398 -18.17 -22.33 18.10
CA LEU A 398 -18.48 -23.75 17.89
C LEU A 398 -18.83 -23.98 16.42
N HIS A 399 -18.09 -24.85 15.74
CA HIS A 399 -18.38 -25.27 14.37
C HIS A 399 -19.59 -26.23 14.39
N GLY A 400 -20.75 -25.74 13.93
CA GLY A 400 -22.02 -26.48 14.00
C GLY A 400 -22.37 -27.28 12.75
N GLU A 401 -22.21 -26.67 11.57
CA GLU A 401 -22.54 -27.31 10.29
C GLU A 401 -21.45 -27.02 9.25
N GLN A 402 -21.21 -28.01 8.39
CA GLN A 402 -20.34 -27.88 7.22
C GLN A 402 -21.14 -28.22 5.96
N TYR A 403 -21.02 -27.39 4.93
CA TYR A 403 -21.42 -27.69 3.57
C TYR A 403 -20.22 -27.54 2.65
N THR A 404 -20.05 -28.50 1.75
CA THR A 404 -18.99 -28.50 0.74
C THR A 404 -19.60 -28.89 -0.59
N GLU A 405 -19.36 -28.08 -1.60
CA GLU A 405 -19.71 -28.36 -2.99
C GLU A 405 -18.44 -28.44 -3.82
N ILE A 406 -18.23 -29.60 -4.42
CA ILE A 406 -17.13 -29.86 -5.34
C ILE A 406 -17.61 -29.47 -6.74
N LYS A 407 -16.93 -28.49 -7.35
CA LYS A 407 -17.29 -27.97 -8.68
C LYS A 407 -16.56 -28.70 -9.80
N GLN A 408 -15.36 -29.21 -9.52
CA GLN A 408 -14.54 -30.01 -10.42
C GLN A 408 -13.71 -31.04 -9.68
N THR A 409 -13.17 -32.02 -10.42
CA THR A 409 -12.26 -33.03 -9.85
C THR A 409 -11.03 -32.35 -9.27
N LEU A 410 -10.69 -32.65 -8.01
CA LEU A 410 -9.47 -32.15 -7.37
C LEU A 410 -8.24 -32.71 -8.11
N LEU A 411 -7.34 -31.81 -8.50
CA LEU A 411 -6.09 -32.17 -9.15
C LEU A 411 -5.11 -32.74 -8.11
N PRO A 412 -4.07 -33.48 -8.51
CA PRO A 412 -3.03 -33.97 -7.58
C PRO A 412 -2.22 -32.85 -6.90
N SER A 413 -2.21 -31.65 -7.49
CA SER A 413 -1.63 -30.45 -6.90
C SER A 413 -2.34 -29.21 -7.44
N ALA A 414 -2.52 -28.19 -6.62
CA ALA A 414 -3.00 -26.88 -7.07
C ALA A 414 -2.55 -25.76 -6.14
N VAL A 415 -2.43 -24.56 -6.68
CA VAL A 415 -2.45 -23.31 -5.92
C VAL A 415 -3.89 -22.79 -5.94
N LEU A 416 -4.42 -22.43 -4.78
CA LEU A 416 -5.79 -21.96 -4.64
C LEU A 416 -5.82 -20.57 -4.00
N THR A 417 -6.67 -19.71 -4.56
CA THR A 417 -7.08 -18.46 -3.95
C THR A 417 -8.46 -18.66 -3.31
N HIS A 418 -8.59 -18.30 -2.04
CA HIS A 418 -9.80 -18.41 -1.25
C HIS A 418 -10.39 -17.03 -0.98
N THR A 419 -11.69 -16.86 -1.21
CA THR A 419 -12.44 -15.67 -0.83
C THR A 419 -13.42 -16.02 0.28
N TYR A 420 -13.32 -15.33 1.40
CA TYR A 420 -14.15 -15.48 2.59
C TYR A 420 -15.13 -14.32 2.69
N SER A 421 -16.39 -14.62 2.95
CA SER A 421 -17.42 -13.62 3.20
C SER A 421 -18.47 -14.11 4.17
N VAL A 422 -19.19 -13.18 4.81
CA VAL A 422 -20.31 -13.53 5.68
C VAL A 422 -21.58 -13.63 4.84
N LYS A 423 -22.14 -14.84 4.73
CA LYS A 423 -23.37 -15.10 3.99
C LYS A 423 -24.61 -14.64 4.75
N ASN A 424 -24.65 -14.84 6.07
CA ASN A 424 -25.73 -14.40 6.95
C ASN A 424 -25.29 -14.40 8.42
N ILE A 425 -25.95 -13.55 9.21
CA ILE A 425 -25.84 -13.53 10.68
C ILE A 425 -27.25 -13.54 11.27
N TYR A 426 -27.46 -14.38 12.29
CA TYR A 426 -28.73 -14.49 13.00
C TYR A 426 -28.58 -14.28 14.50
N ASP A 427 -29.54 -13.57 15.09
CA ASP A 427 -29.65 -13.35 16.53
C ASP A 427 -30.44 -14.48 17.19
N LYS A 428 -29.74 -15.48 17.73
CA LYS A 428 -30.32 -16.59 18.50
C LYS A 428 -30.05 -16.42 19.99
N ALA A 429 -30.54 -15.32 20.56
CA ALA A 429 -30.38 -14.96 21.98
C ALA A 429 -30.36 -16.18 22.94
N PRO A 430 -29.32 -16.31 23.80
CA PRO A 430 -28.23 -15.34 24.01
C PRO A 430 -27.05 -15.44 23.01
N ASN A 431 -27.14 -16.25 21.97
CA ASN A 431 -26.02 -16.55 21.06
C ASN A 431 -26.24 -15.93 19.66
N ALA A 432 -25.18 -15.85 18.86
CA ALA A 432 -25.29 -15.53 17.44
C ALA A 432 -24.99 -16.76 16.59
N VAL A 433 -25.52 -16.79 15.37
CA VAL A 433 -25.13 -17.74 14.33
C VAL A 433 -24.54 -16.95 13.17
N VAL A 434 -23.31 -17.29 12.77
CA VAL A 434 -22.60 -16.69 11.64
C VAL A 434 -22.42 -17.76 10.58
N ILE A 435 -22.93 -17.54 9.38
CA ILE A 435 -22.72 -18.42 8.23
C ILE A 435 -21.64 -17.76 7.37
N MET A 436 -20.47 -18.40 7.32
CA MET A 436 -19.35 -17.94 6.51
C MET A 436 -19.29 -18.77 5.23
N ALA A 437 -19.19 -18.08 4.09
CA ALA A 437 -18.99 -18.68 2.78
C ALA A 437 -17.52 -18.56 2.37
N MET A 438 -17.03 -19.58 1.66
CA MET A 438 -15.65 -19.69 1.19
C MET A 438 -15.67 -20.22 -0.25
N SER A 439 -15.28 -19.38 -1.21
CA SER A 439 -15.09 -19.80 -2.60
C SER A 439 -13.61 -20.04 -2.83
N SER A 440 -13.24 -21.18 -3.43
CA SER A 440 -11.85 -21.54 -3.75
C SER A 440 -11.69 -21.62 -5.26
N LYS A 441 -10.74 -20.86 -5.81
CA LYS A 441 -10.45 -20.83 -7.24
C LYS A 441 -9.03 -21.30 -7.51
N ASP A 442 -8.86 -21.99 -8.63
CA ASP A 442 -7.54 -22.31 -9.17
C ASP A 442 -6.88 -21.11 -9.84
N GLU A 443 -5.63 -21.28 -10.27
CA GLU A 443 -4.81 -20.26 -10.94
C GLU A 443 -5.44 -19.73 -12.24
N ASP A 444 -6.32 -20.50 -12.88
CA ASP A 444 -7.06 -20.11 -14.09
C ASP A 444 -8.34 -19.31 -13.77
N GLY A 445 -8.64 -19.14 -12.48
CA GLY A 445 -9.83 -18.46 -11.96
C GLY A 445 -11.08 -19.35 -11.95
N ASN A 446 -10.97 -20.66 -12.19
CA ASN A 446 -12.11 -21.56 -12.14
C ASN A 446 -12.42 -21.93 -10.68
N GLU A 447 -13.70 -21.92 -10.33
CA GLU A 447 -14.12 -22.35 -8.99
C GLU A 447 -13.93 -23.86 -8.84
N VAL A 448 -13.10 -24.27 -7.88
CA VAL A 448 -12.78 -25.66 -7.55
C VAL A 448 -13.77 -26.20 -6.51
N ALA A 449 -14.02 -25.40 -5.49
CA ALA A 449 -14.87 -25.77 -4.36
C ALA A 449 -15.56 -24.54 -3.77
N TYR A 450 -16.78 -24.76 -3.30
CA TYR A 450 -17.52 -23.79 -2.51
C TYR A 450 -17.87 -24.41 -1.16
N ASN A 451 -17.54 -23.72 -0.07
CA ASN A 451 -17.77 -24.19 1.29
C ASN A 451 -18.63 -23.19 2.07
N GLU A 452 -19.49 -23.70 2.95
CA GLU A 452 -20.16 -22.92 3.98
C GLU A 452 -19.91 -23.56 5.34
N GLN A 453 -19.53 -22.74 6.32
CA GLN A 453 -19.48 -23.16 7.72
C GLN A 453 -20.47 -22.35 8.53
N THR A 454 -21.22 -23.04 9.39
CA THR A 454 -22.12 -22.41 10.36
C THR A 454 -21.44 -22.39 11.72
N ILE A 455 -21.13 -21.19 12.19
CA ILE A 455 -20.47 -20.93 13.46
C ILE A 455 -21.51 -20.45 14.47
N PHE A 456 -21.57 -21.12 15.63
CA PHE A 456 -22.32 -20.64 16.78
C PHE A 456 -21.38 -19.83 17.68
N VAL A 457 -21.71 -18.55 17.89
CA VAL A 457 -20.91 -17.63 18.73
C VAL A 457 -21.64 -17.43 20.06
N ARG A 458 -21.06 -18.00 21.13
CA ARG A 458 -21.68 -17.98 22.46
C ARG A 458 -21.71 -16.58 23.07
N GLY A 459 -22.88 -16.16 23.55
CA GLY A 459 -23.08 -14.89 24.24
C GLY A 459 -23.03 -13.64 23.36
N ALA A 460 -22.88 -13.80 22.04
CA ALA A 460 -22.83 -12.68 21.09
C ALA A 460 -24.21 -12.26 20.57
N GLY A 461 -25.30 -12.90 21.02
CA GLY A 461 -26.68 -12.59 20.64
C GLY A 461 -27.34 -11.50 21.49
N GLY A 462 -28.62 -11.22 21.24
CA GLY A 462 -29.48 -10.38 22.08
C GLY A 462 -29.63 -8.93 21.63
N TRP A 463 -29.33 -8.60 20.38
CA TRP A 463 -29.52 -7.24 19.83
C TRP A 463 -30.92 -7.02 19.22
N GLY A 464 -31.76 -8.06 19.18
CA GLY A 464 -33.12 -8.02 18.64
C GLY A 464 -33.18 -8.22 17.12
N GLY A 465 -32.19 -8.88 16.52
CA GLY A 465 -32.10 -9.15 15.09
C GLY A 465 -32.97 -10.31 14.60
N ASP A 466 -32.84 -10.66 13.31
CA ASP A 466 -33.52 -11.84 12.74
C ASP A 466 -32.98 -13.14 13.40
N ARG A 467 -33.87 -13.98 13.90
CA ARG A 467 -33.53 -15.29 14.48
C ARG A 467 -33.08 -16.32 13.45
N GLY A 468 -33.37 -16.07 12.18
CA GLY A 468 -33.10 -17.00 11.09
C GLY A 468 -34.01 -18.25 11.13
N PRO A 469 -33.76 -19.20 10.22
CA PRO A 469 -34.61 -20.37 10.06
C PRO A 469 -34.58 -21.30 11.29
N SER A 470 -35.73 -21.92 11.56
CA SER A 470 -35.95 -22.86 12.68
C SER A 470 -36.20 -24.32 12.24
N ALA A 471 -36.32 -24.59 10.93
CA ALA A 471 -36.57 -25.92 10.40
C ALA A 471 -35.25 -26.68 10.13
N SER A 472 -35.19 -27.94 10.52
CA SER A 472 -34.15 -28.88 10.11
C SER A 472 -34.37 -29.31 8.66
N ALA A 473 -33.35 -29.12 7.81
CA ALA A 473 -33.32 -29.75 6.49
C ALA A 473 -32.89 -31.22 6.64
N ASN A 474 -33.23 -32.07 5.67
CA ASN A 474 -32.74 -33.46 5.55
C ASN A 474 -33.13 -34.38 6.72
N GLU A 475 -34.44 -34.51 6.98
CA GLU A 475 -34.96 -35.47 7.97
C GLU A 475 -34.72 -36.93 7.54
N ILE A 476 -34.43 -37.80 8.51
CA ILE A 476 -34.21 -39.22 8.25
C ILE A 476 -35.52 -39.90 7.81
N PRO A 477 -35.54 -40.65 6.69
CA PRO A 477 -36.74 -41.35 6.24
C PRO A 477 -37.22 -42.41 7.24
N SER A 478 -38.54 -42.52 7.42
CA SER A 478 -39.19 -43.54 8.25
C SER A 478 -39.21 -44.94 7.61
N ARG A 479 -38.07 -45.40 7.08
CA ARG A 479 -37.85 -46.72 6.48
C ARG A 479 -36.42 -47.21 6.77
N GLN A 480 -36.14 -48.50 6.51
CA GLN A 480 -34.77 -49.03 6.64
C GLN A 480 -33.80 -48.35 5.65
N PRO A 481 -32.52 -48.17 6.04
CA PRO A 481 -31.50 -47.61 5.16
C PRO A 481 -31.24 -48.53 3.97
N ASP A 482 -30.86 -47.93 2.84
CA ASP A 482 -30.49 -48.65 1.63
C ASP A 482 -29.10 -49.29 1.76
N GLN A 483 -28.20 -48.62 2.49
CA GLN A 483 -26.86 -49.09 2.79
C GLN A 483 -26.47 -48.76 4.23
N VAL A 484 -25.68 -49.63 4.84
CA VAL A 484 -25.07 -49.41 6.16
C VAL A 484 -23.59 -49.75 6.06
N VAL A 485 -22.74 -48.77 6.36
CA VAL A 485 -21.29 -48.92 6.38
C VAL A 485 -20.80 -48.80 7.82
N VAL A 486 -19.97 -49.74 8.25
CA VAL A 486 -19.46 -49.81 9.63
C VAL A 486 -17.94 -49.86 9.56
N GLU A 487 -17.27 -48.87 10.14
CA GLU A 487 -15.82 -48.76 10.12
C GLU A 487 -15.30 -48.41 11.51
N LYS A 488 -14.25 -49.12 11.95
CA LYS A 488 -13.63 -48.87 13.24
C LYS A 488 -12.50 -47.85 13.09
N VAL A 489 -12.60 -46.75 13.83
CA VAL A 489 -11.60 -45.69 13.81
C VAL A 489 -10.34 -46.14 14.57
N PRO A 490 -9.14 -46.08 13.99
CA PRO A 490 -7.90 -46.34 14.70
C PRO A 490 -7.70 -45.44 15.93
N THR A 491 -7.01 -45.93 16.97
CA THR A 491 -6.81 -45.17 18.21
C THR A 491 -5.89 -43.96 18.04
N ASN A 492 -5.05 -43.95 17.01
CA ASN A 492 -4.16 -42.84 16.65
C ASN A 492 -4.77 -41.88 15.60
N GLN A 493 -6.03 -42.06 15.19
CA GLN A 493 -6.57 -41.37 14.03
C GLN A 493 -6.58 -39.84 14.17
N ALA A 494 -6.91 -39.31 15.34
CA ALA A 494 -6.88 -37.87 15.59
C ALA A 494 -5.46 -37.28 15.46
N LEU A 495 -4.42 -38.08 15.79
CA LEU A 495 -3.02 -37.67 15.68
C LEU A 495 -2.53 -37.66 14.23
N LEU A 496 -3.12 -38.49 13.37
CA LEU A 496 -2.82 -38.51 11.94
C LEU A 496 -3.58 -37.40 11.22
N TYR A 497 -4.90 -37.29 11.45
CA TYR A 497 -5.75 -36.30 10.78
C TYR A 497 -5.30 -34.86 10.99
N ARG A 498 -4.88 -34.50 12.22
CA ARG A 498 -4.37 -33.15 12.54
C ARG A 498 -3.21 -32.69 11.66
N LEU A 499 -2.45 -33.61 11.07
CA LEU A 499 -1.38 -33.27 10.12
C LEU A 499 -1.91 -32.66 8.82
N SER A 500 -3.21 -32.78 8.57
CA SER A 500 -3.91 -32.15 7.43
C SER A 500 -4.25 -30.68 7.67
N GLY A 501 -3.94 -30.11 8.85
CA GLY A 501 -3.99 -28.66 9.08
C GLY A 501 -4.67 -28.19 10.38
N ASP A 502 -5.47 -29.02 11.05
CA ASP A 502 -6.08 -28.65 12.35
C ASP A 502 -5.23 -29.11 13.53
N TRP A 503 -4.40 -28.18 14.03
CA TRP A 503 -3.45 -28.42 15.12
C TRP A 503 -4.05 -28.25 16.52
N ASN A 504 -5.35 -28.03 16.67
CA ASN A 504 -5.99 -27.75 17.96
C ASN A 504 -5.64 -28.82 19.01
N PRO A 505 -5.07 -28.42 20.17
CA PRO A 505 -4.54 -29.37 21.14
C PRO A 505 -5.62 -30.23 21.80
N LEU A 506 -6.90 -29.86 21.74
CA LEU A 506 -7.99 -30.69 22.29
C LEU A 506 -8.07 -32.08 21.64
N HIS A 507 -7.53 -32.24 20.43
CA HIS A 507 -7.51 -33.50 19.68
C HIS A 507 -6.27 -34.36 19.94
N ALA A 508 -5.28 -33.87 20.71
CA ALA A 508 -4.01 -34.57 20.92
C ALA A 508 -3.57 -34.63 22.39
N ASP A 509 -3.77 -33.56 23.16
CA ASP A 509 -3.32 -33.44 24.54
C ASP A 509 -4.46 -33.77 25.52
N PRO A 510 -4.35 -34.82 26.34
CA PRO A 510 -5.34 -35.17 27.36
C PRO A 510 -5.64 -34.06 28.37
N ASN A 511 -4.66 -33.23 28.74
CA ASN A 511 -4.87 -32.14 29.68
C ASN A 511 -5.72 -31.04 29.06
N MET A 512 -5.45 -30.72 27.79
CA MET A 512 -6.24 -29.75 27.04
C MET A 512 -7.64 -30.29 26.79
N ALA A 513 -7.81 -31.52 26.35
CA ALA A 513 -9.13 -32.14 26.20
C ALA A 513 -9.98 -32.03 27.49
N LYS A 514 -9.37 -32.31 28.64
CA LYS A 514 -10.00 -32.19 29.96
C LYS A 514 -10.37 -30.75 30.32
N ALA A 515 -9.51 -29.78 30.00
CA ALA A 515 -9.81 -28.36 30.20
C ALA A 515 -11.02 -27.89 29.37
N PHE A 516 -11.23 -28.50 28.20
CA PHE A 516 -12.39 -28.25 27.32
C PHE A 516 -13.61 -29.13 27.66
N GLY A 517 -13.56 -29.92 28.74
CA GLY A 517 -14.69 -30.70 29.23
C GLY A 517 -14.80 -32.13 28.68
N PHE A 518 -13.76 -32.65 28.04
CA PHE A 518 -13.72 -34.02 27.52
C PHE A 518 -12.80 -34.93 28.34
N ASP A 519 -13.22 -36.15 28.62
CA ASP A 519 -12.43 -37.09 29.44
C ASP A 519 -11.12 -37.55 28.78
N LYS A 520 -11.03 -37.44 27.45
CA LYS A 520 -9.87 -37.78 26.63
C LYS A 520 -9.96 -37.02 25.28
N PRO A 521 -8.87 -36.94 24.50
CA PRO A 521 -8.91 -36.30 23.19
C PRO A 521 -10.00 -36.89 22.28
N ILE A 522 -10.76 -36.01 21.64
CA ILE A 522 -11.82 -36.39 20.69
C ILE A 522 -11.28 -36.36 19.26
N LEU A 523 -11.93 -37.09 18.37
CA LEU A 523 -11.70 -37.01 16.93
C LEU A 523 -12.25 -35.67 16.40
N HIS A 524 -11.58 -35.07 15.41
CA HIS A 524 -12.08 -33.88 14.74
C HIS A 524 -13.43 -34.16 14.07
N GLY A 525 -14.41 -33.25 14.17
CA GLY A 525 -15.65 -33.33 13.40
C GLY A 525 -15.36 -33.40 11.90
N MET A 526 -14.46 -32.50 11.45
CA MET A 526 -13.42 -32.66 10.43
C MET A 526 -13.22 -34.06 9.81
N CYS A 527 -12.70 -34.93 10.66
CA CYS A 527 -12.27 -36.28 10.33
C CYS A 527 -13.47 -37.21 10.18
N THR A 528 -14.43 -37.15 11.10
CA THR A 528 -15.71 -37.90 10.99
C THR A 528 -16.44 -37.56 9.69
N TYR A 529 -16.43 -36.29 9.27
CA TYR A 529 -16.96 -35.84 7.98
C TYR A 529 -16.26 -36.52 6.79
N GLY A 530 -14.93 -36.66 6.84
CA GLY A 530 -14.16 -37.40 5.84
C GLY A 530 -14.49 -38.90 5.78
N TYR A 531 -14.56 -39.57 6.94
CA TYR A 531 -14.99 -40.97 7.03
C TYR A 531 -16.36 -41.19 6.39
N VAL A 532 -17.33 -40.33 6.70
CA VAL A 532 -18.68 -40.44 6.13
C VAL A 532 -18.69 -40.16 4.63
N GLY A 533 -17.86 -39.23 4.15
CA GLY A 533 -17.64 -39.05 2.71
C GLY A 533 -17.15 -40.33 2.02
N ARG A 534 -16.18 -41.03 2.63
CA ARG A 534 -15.71 -42.34 2.16
C ARG A 534 -16.80 -43.41 2.20
N HIS A 535 -17.57 -43.48 3.29
CA HIS A 535 -18.69 -44.43 3.40
C HIS A 535 -19.71 -44.24 2.27
N ILE A 536 -20.04 -43.00 1.91
CA ILE A 536 -20.95 -42.67 0.80
C ILE A 536 -20.36 -43.12 -0.55
N VAL A 537 -19.10 -42.80 -0.79
CA VAL A 537 -18.38 -43.12 -2.02
C VAL A 537 -18.22 -44.64 -2.20
N SER A 538 -17.90 -45.36 -1.13
CA SER A 538 -17.83 -46.82 -1.11
C SER A 538 -19.21 -47.46 -1.38
N ALA A 539 -20.27 -46.95 -0.76
CA ALA A 539 -21.62 -47.50 -0.89
C ALA A 539 -22.28 -47.25 -2.26
N PHE A 540 -22.00 -46.13 -2.92
CA PHE A 540 -22.75 -45.69 -4.10
C PHE A 540 -21.92 -45.37 -5.35
N CYS A 541 -20.59 -45.27 -5.23
CA CYS A 541 -19.72 -44.79 -6.32
C CYS A 541 -18.60 -45.79 -6.69
N ASP A 542 -18.76 -47.08 -6.34
CA ASP A 542 -17.74 -48.11 -6.56
C ASP A 542 -16.35 -47.75 -5.98
N ASN A 543 -16.37 -46.97 -4.89
CA ASN A 543 -15.22 -46.38 -4.23
C ASN A 543 -14.44 -45.31 -5.03
N ASP A 544 -15.04 -44.71 -6.07
CA ASP A 544 -14.44 -43.61 -6.83
C ASP A 544 -14.85 -42.23 -6.25
N PRO A 545 -13.93 -41.50 -5.57
CA PRO A 545 -14.27 -40.29 -4.84
C PRO A 545 -14.73 -39.15 -5.74
N ARG A 546 -14.42 -39.18 -7.04
CA ARG A 546 -14.70 -38.09 -7.99
C ARG A 546 -16.21 -37.89 -8.27
N TYR A 547 -17.05 -38.84 -7.86
CA TYR A 547 -18.51 -38.75 -8.00
C TYR A 547 -19.20 -37.97 -6.89
N LEU A 548 -18.55 -37.71 -5.75
CA LEU A 548 -19.16 -36.91 -4.70
C LEU A 548 -19.25 -35.45 -5.17
N LYS A 549 -20.48 -34.92 -5.28
CA LYS A 549 -20.74 -33.57 -5.77
C LYS A 549 -20.87 -32.57 -4.62
N SER A 550 -21.66 -32.90 -3.61
CA SER A 550 -21.79 -32.06 -2.43
C SER A 550 -22.10 -32.90 -1.20
N ILE A 551 -21.77 -32.36 -0.04
CA ILE A 551 -22.07 -32.98 1.24
C ILE A 551 -22.34 -31.88 2.27
N LYS A 552 -23.47 -32.02 2.97
CA LYS A 552 -23.86 -31.18 4.10
C LYS A 552 -23.96 -32.04 5.34
N VAL A 553 -23.35 -31.62 6.44
CA VAL A 553 -23.44 -32.28 7.74
C VAL A 553 -23.75 -31.28 8.86
N ARG A 554 -24.43 -31.76 9.90
CA ARG A 554 -24.47 -31.10 11.21
C ARG A 554 -23.82 -32.00 12.25
N PHE A 555 -22.83 -31.45 12.96
CA PHE A 555 -22.17 -32.14 14.05
C PHE A 555 -23.08 -32.13 15.28
N ALA A 556 -23.32 -33.30 15.85
CA ALA A 556 -24.25 -33.49 16.97
C ALA A 556 -23.54 -33.86 18.27
N GLU A 557 -22.59 -34.80 18.19
CA GLU A 557 -21.86 -35.35 19.32
C GLU A 557 -20.40 -35.64 18.93
N SER A 558 -19.55 -35.82 19.95
CA SER A 558 -18.13 -36.13 19.74
C SER A 558 -17.90 -37.61 19.44
N VAL A 559 -16.90 -37.92 18.60
CA VAL A 559 -16.37 -39.27 18.37
C VAL A 559 -15.04 -39.41 19.10
N PHE A 560 -14.74 -40.55 19.70
CA PHE A 560 -13.43 -40.84 20.28
C PHE A 560 -12.62 -41.76 19.36
N PRO A 561 -11.31 -41.52 19.17
CA PRO A 561 -10.44 -42.47 18.48
C PRO A 561 -10.52 -43.87 19.12
N GLY A 562 -10.65 -44.91 18.30
CA GLY A 562 -10.90 -46.28 18.74
C GLY A 562 -12.36 -46.75 18.68
N GLU A 563 -13.32 -45.83 18.55
CA GLU A 563 -14.75 -46.14 18.40
C GLU A 563 -15.12 -46.56 16.97
N THR A 564 -16.31 -47.16 16.84
CA THR A 564 -16.83 -47.66 15.57
C THR A 564 -17.92 -46.75 15.04
N ILE A 565 -17.70 -46.18 13.86
CA ILE A 565 -18.67 -45.34 13.16
C ILE A 565 -19.57 -46.23 12.30
N GLU A 566 -20.87 -46.17 12.56
CA GLU A 566 -21.92 -46.75 11.71
C GLU A 566 -22.62 -45.62 10.95
N THR A 567 -22.54 -45.64 9.63
CA THR A 567 -23.22 -44.69 8.75
C THR A 567 -24.37 -45.37 8.02
N ARG A 568 -25.57 -44.83 8.21
CA ARG A 568 -26.80 -45.31 7.58
C ARG A 568 -27.20 -44.36 6.47
N LEU A 569 -27.50 -44.90 5.30
CA LEU A 569 -27.66 -44.12 4.07
C LEU A 569 -28.99 -44.44 3.40
N TRP A 570 -29.73 -43.41 3.01
CA TRP A 570 -31.00 -43.49 2.30
C TRP A 570 -30.94 -42.66 1.02
N LYS A 571 -31.21 -43.28 -0.12
CA LYS A 571 -31.32 -42.59 -1.41
C LYS A 571 -32.75 -42.07 -1.60
N GLU A 572 -32.91 -40.75 -1.63
CA GLU A 572 -34.20 -40.04 -1.76
C GLU A 572 -34.06 -38.91 -2.79
N ASP A 573 -34.92 -38.88 -3.80
CA ASP A 573 -35.06 -37.75 -4.76
C ASP A 573 -33.74 -37.16 -5.27
N GLY A 574 -32.79 -38.00 -5.68
CA GLY A 574 -31.48 -37.58 -6.21
C GLY A 574 -30.44 -37.21 -5.15
N LYS A 575 -30.74 -37.38 -3.86
CA LYS A 575 -29.85 -37.16 -2.73
C LYS A 575 -29.64 -38.45 -1.93
N ILE A 576 -28.57 -38.46 -1.15
CA ILE A 576 -28.32 -39.48 -0.14
C ILE A 576 -28.48 -38.78 1.21
N ILE A 577 -29.59 -39.02 1.88
CA ILE A 577 -29.81 -38.60 3.27
C ILE A 577 -29.08 -39.59 4.17
N PHE A 578 -28.40 -39.12 5.21
CA PHE A 578 -27.64 -40.01 6.10
C PHE A 578 -27.58 -39.54 7.55
N GLU A 579 -27.37 -40.49 8.45
CA GLU A 579 -26.93 -40.26 9.82
C GLU A 579 -25.69 -41.11 10.10
N SER A 580 -24.87 -40.69 11.07
CA SER A 580 -23.79 -41.52 11.58
C SER A 580 -23.81 -41.58 13.10
N ARG A 581 -23.53 -42.76 13.62
CA ARG A 581 -23.56 -43.08 15.05
C ARG A 581 -22.26 -43.74 15.49
N VAL A 582 -21.94 -43.60 16.77
CA VAL A 582 -20.90 -44.41 17.43
C VAL A 582 -21.53 -45.61 18.10
N GLN A 583 -21.14 -46.83 17.72
CA GLN A 583 -21.80 -48.06 18.18
C GLN A 583 -21.63 -48.29 19.69
N GLU A 584 -20.47 -47.96 20.24
CA GLU A 584 -20.13 -48.22 21.64
C GLU A 584 -20.99 -47.42 22.62
N ARG A 585 -21.50 -46.25 22.19
CA ARG A 585 -22.31 -45.34 23.03
C ARG A 585 -23.74 -45.16 22.54
N ASP A 586 -24.09 -45.66 21.36
CA ASP A 586 -25.37 -45.45 20.69
C ASP A 586 -25.76 -43.95 20.58
N LEU A 587 -24.80 -43.12 20.20
CA LEU A 587 -24.98 -41.68 20.04
C LEU A 587 -24.87 -41.28 18.57
N VAL A 588 -25.78 -40.40 18.12
CA VAL A 588 -25.73 -39.78 16.79
C VAL A 588 -24.68 -38.69 16.80
N VAL A 589 -23.68 -38.80 15.92
CA VAL A 589 -22.58 -37.84 15.79
C VAL A 589 -22.72 -36.93 14.57
N ILE A 590 -23.40 -37.40 13.52
CA ILE A 590 -23.80 -36.60 12.36
C ILE A 590 -25.29 -36.79 12.10
N GLN A 591 -26.01 -35.68 11.97
CA GLN A 591 -27.46 -35.65 11.70
C GLN A 591 -27.82 -34.55 10.69
N HIS A 592 -29.07 -34.51 10.23
CA HIS A 592 -29.59 -33.53 9.28
C HIS A 592 -28.71 -33.38 8.02
N ALA A 593 -28.14 -34.51 7.61
CA ALA A 593 -27.06 -34.56 6.63
C ALA A 593 -27.55 -35.14 5.30
N ALA A 594 -26.98 -34.62 4.23
CA ALA A 594 -27.28 -35.08 2.88
C ALA A 594 -26.07 -34.91 1.97
N ALA A 595 -25.92 -35.81 1.00
CA ALA A 595 -24.95 -35.70 -0.07
C ALA A 595 -25.63 -35.80 -1.43
N GLU A 596 -25.05 -35.15 -2.42
CA GLU A 596 -25.40 -35.30 -3.83
C GLU A 596 -24.22 -35.95 -4.56
N LEU A 597 -24.55 -36.76 -5.56
CA LEU A 597 -23.57 -37.36 -6.45
C LEU A 597 -23.68 -36.73 -7.84
N PHE A 598 -22.59 -36.73 -8.58
CA PHE A 598 -22.61 -36.46 -10.00
C PHE A 598 -23.19 -37.66 -10.75
N ASP A 599 -24.10 -37.42 -11.69
CA ASP A 599 -24.58 -38.48 -12.59
C ASP A 599 -23.49 -38.93 -13.57
N GLU A 600 -22.63 -37.99 -13.99
CA GLU A 600 -21.44 -38.22 -14.81
C GLU A 600 -20.29 -37.41 -14.22
N LEU A 601 -19.06 -37.94 -14.26
CA LEU A 601 -17.89 -37.24 -13.72
C LEU A 601 -17.79 -35.82 -14.31
N PRO A 602 -17.62 -34.80 -13.45
CA PRO A 602 -17.49 -33.43 -13.92
C PRO A 602 -16.31 -33.37 -14.88
N LYS A 603 -16.58 -32.90 -16.10
CA LYS A 603 -15.53 -32.70 -17.10
C LYS A 603 -14.50 -31.75 -16.49
N PRO A 604 -13.20 -32.08 -16.52
CA PRO A 604 -12.17 -31.11 -16.19
C PRO A 604 -12.48 -29.85 -16.99
N ILE A 605 -12.66 -28.71 -16.31
CA ILE A 605 -12.69 -27.44 -17.02
C ILE A 605 -11.33 -27.41 -17.68
N ALA A 606 -11.31 -27.43 -19.01
CA ALA A 606 -10.06 -27.38 -19.73
C ALA A 606 -9.30 -26.20 -19.13
N LYS A 607 -8.04 -26.43 -18.69
CA LYS A 607 -7.12 -25.32 -18.46
C LYS A 607 -7.37 -24.33 -19.58
N LYS A 608 -7.32 -23.04 -19.31
CA LYS A 608 -7.13 -22.09 -20.41
C LYS A 608 -5.75 -22.40 -21.00
N VAL A 609 -5.67 -23.45 -21.82
CA VAL A 609 -4.81 -23.47 -22.98
C VAL A 609 -5.18 -22.17 -23.63
N ALA A 610 -4.24 -21.22 -23.65
CA ALA A 610 -4.36 -20.01 -24.43
C ALA A 610 -4.74 -20.47 -25.84
N LYS A 611 -6.03 -20.49 -26.13
CA LYS A 611 -6.53 -21.01 -27.39
C LYS A 611 -6.33 -19.86 -28.35
N LEU A 612 -5.21 -19.92 -29.08
CA LEU A 612 -5.02 -19.24 -30.34
C LEU A 612 -6.36 -19.22 -31.09
N ALA A 613 -6.96 -18.04 -31.16
CA ALA A 613 -8.19 -17.82 -31.88
C ALA A 613 -7.93 -18.10 -33.36
N LYS A 614 -8.53 -19.17 -33.88
CA LYS A 614 -8.73 -19.32 -35.33
C LYS A 614 -9.76 -18.27 -35.75
N VAL A 615 -9.29 -17.15 -36.28
CA VAL A 615 -10.11 -16.24 -37.08
C VAL A 615 -10.12 -16.77 -38.51
N THR A 616 -11.27 -17.29 -38.94
CA THR A 616 -11.59 -17.40 -40.37
C THR A 616 -12.58 -16.31 -40.74
N SER A 617 -12.06 -15.36 -41.53
CA SER A 617 -12.70 -14.50 -42.54
C SER A 617 -14.01 -13.78 -42.20
N VAL A 618 -13.92 -12.45 -42.08
CA VAL A 618 -14.91 -11.51 -42.64
C VAL A 618 -14.17 -10.32 -43.27
N ASP A 619 -14.79 -9.78 -44.30
CA ASP A 619 -14.29 -8.95 -45.39
C ASP A 619 -13.53 -7.65 -45.07
N ALA A 620 -12.75 -7.27 -46.07
CA ALA A 620 -12.03 -6.03 -46.24
C ALA A 620 -12.93 -4.78 -46.16
N THR A 621 -12.48 -3.77 -45.40
CA THR A 621 -12.21 -2.40 -45.89
C THR A 621 -11.62 -1.51 -44.78
N ALA A 622 -10.51 -0.84 -45.10
CA ALA A 622 -10.08 0.50 -44.66
C ALA A 622 -9.97 0.81 -43.15
N ASP A 623 -8.75 0.74 -42.61
CA ASP A 623 -7.90 1.88 -42.16
C ASP A 623 -6.74 1.30 -41.33
N ALA A 624 -5.51 1.76 -41.60
CA ALA A 624 -4.29 1.17 -41.02
C ALA A 624 -4.06 1.61 -39.55
N PRO A 625 -3.92 0.68 -38.58
CA PRO A 625 -3.48 0.97 -37.23
C PRO A 625 -2.01 0.61 -36.98
N GLU A 626 -1.42 1.24 -35.95
CA GLU A 626 -0.03 1.13 -35.48
C GLU A 626 0.36 -0.31 -35.05
N GLU A 627 1.62 -0.72 -35.27
CA GLU A 627 2.16 -2.05 -34.94
C GLU A 627 2.22 -2.30 -33.43
N GLU A 628 1.61 -3.40 -32.96
CA GLU A 628 1.58 -3.83 -31.56
C GLU A 628 2.88 -4.60 -31.20
N ILE A 629 3.58 -4.20 -30.12
CA ILE A 629 4.84 -4.80 -29.69
C ILE A 629 4.57 -6.10 -28.90
N ASN A 630 5.15 -7.23 -29.32
CA ASN A 630 4.97 -8.55 -28.68
C ASN A 630 5.83 -8.71 -27.40
N ASP A 631 5.17 -8.66 -26.23
CA ASP A 631 5.72 -8.77 -24.87
C ASP A 631 5.83 -10.22 -24.32
N ALA A 632 5.59 -11.27 -25.12
CA ALA A 632 5.84 -12.64 -24.69
C ALA A 632 7.33 -13.01 -24.81
N ILE A 633 7.88 -13.84 -23.90
CA ILE A 633 9.21 -14.45 -24.08
C ILE A 633 9.17 -15.34 -25.33
N ILE A 634 10.13 -15.17 -26.23
CA ILE A 634 10.27 -15.97 -27.47
C ILE A 634 11.56 -16.79 -27.46
N VAL A 635 11.69 -17.76 -28.37
CA VAL A 635 12.86 -18.64 -28.49
C VAL A 635 14.17 -17.86 -28.70
N GLU A 636 14.12 -16.71 -29.36
CA GLU A 636 15.28 -15.82 -29.53
C GLU A 636 15.76 -15.24 -28.19
N ASP A 637 14.85 -14.86 -27.29
CA ASP A 637 15.21 -14.35 -25.96
C ASP A 637 15.97 -15.44 -25.18
N VAL A 638 15.52 -16.69 -25.31
CA VAL A 638 16.15 -17.85 -24.69
C VAL A 638 17.49 -18.19 -25.34
N TYR A 639 17.59 -18.11 -26.67
CA TYR A 639 18.85 -18.29 -27.41
C TYR A 639 19.90 -17.26 -26.97
N GLN A 640 19.55 -15.97 -26.93
CA GLN A 640 20.45 -14.91 -26.49
C GLN A 640 20.83 -15.05 -25.02
N THR A 641 19.91 -15.53 -24.18
CA THR A 641 20.21 -15.86 -22.77
C THR A 641 21.25 -16.99 -22.70
N LEU A 642 21.11 -18.05 -23.50
CA LEU A 642 22.08 -19.15 -23.56
C LEU A 642 23.45 -18.68 -24.07
N VAL A 643 23.50 -17.77 -25.05
CA VAL A 643 24.74 -17.13 -25.52
C VAL A 643 25.44 -16.40 -24.37
N LYS A 644 24.71 -15.54 -23.65
CA LYS A 644 25.25 -14.81 -22.49
C LYS A 644 25.68 -15.77 -21.37
N ALA A 645 24.87 -16.77 -21.05
CA ALA A 645 25.12 -17.71 -19.96
C ALA A 645 26.32 -18.62 -20.20
N VAL A 646 26.54 -19.09 -21.43
CA VAL A 646 27.72 -19.91 -21.78
C VAL A 646 28.98 -19.05 -21.79
N ALA A 647 28.91 -17.80 -22.26
CA ALA A 647 30.04 -16.87 -22.21
C ALA A 647 30.46 -16.54 -20.77
N LEU A 648 29.48 -16.38 -19.87
CA LEU A 648 29.72 -16.09 -18.44
C LEU A 648 30.16 -17.33 -17.64
N ASN A 649 29.93 -18.54 -18.14
CA ASN A 649 30.19 -19.80 -17.43
C ASN A 649 30.92 -20.84 -18.30
N PRO A 650 32.23 -20.66 -18.57
CA PRO A 650 33.03 -21.62 -19.35
C PRO A 650 33.11 -23.03 -18.71
N GLY A 651 32.82 -23.14 -17.41
CA GLY A 651 32.76 -24.43 -16.68
C GLY A 651 31.67 -25.39 -17.17
N PHE A 652 30.69 -24.91 -17.95
CA PHE A 652 29.68 -25.78 -18.56
C PHE A 652 30.29 -26.83 -19.50
N VAL A 653 31.38 -26.52 -20.21
CA VAL A 653 32.04 -27.49 -21.09
C VAL A 653 32.58 -28.69 -20.31
N ASP A 654 33.21 -28.43 -19.17
CA ASP A 654 33.79 -29.48 -18.33
C ASP A 654 32.75 -30.31 -17.58
N GLN A 655 31.60 -29.69 -17.27
CA GLN A 655 30.49 -30.36 -16.57
C GLN A 655 29.62 -31.18 -17.51
N VAL A 656 29.37 -30.70 -18.73
CA VAL A 656 28.35 -31.24 -19.63
C VAL A 656 28.92 -32.16 -20.70
N LYS A 657 30.09 -31.81 -21.29
CA LYS A 657 30.84 -32.63 -22.27
C LYS A 657 29.98 -33.23 -23.40
N THR A 658 28.93 -32.52 -23.82
CA THR A 658 27.91 -33.00 -24.77
C THR A 658 27.53 -31.86 -25.70
N SER A 659 27.34 -32.16 -26.99
CA SER A 659 26.79 -31.20 -27.97
C SER A 659 25.29 -31.43 -28.18
N PHE A 660 24.51 -30.35 -28.18
CA PHE A 660 23.05 -30.36 -28.34
C PHE A 660 22.65 -29.53 -29.56
N GLN A 661 21.70 -30.04 -30.34
CA GLN A 661 21.00 -29.27 -31.38
C GLN A 661 19.52 -29.15 -31.01
N PHE A 662 18.96 -27.96 -31.15
CA PHE A 662 17.57 -27.66 -30.92
C PHE A 662 16.89 -27.31 -32.23
N ASN A 663 15.89 -28.09 -32.61
CA ASN A 663 15.01 -27.81 -33.74
C ASN A 663 13.65 -27.39 -33.16
N VAL A 664 13.44 -26.08 -33.02
CA VAL A 664 12.21 -25.52 -32.46
C VAL A 664 11.22 -25.27 -33.59
N SER A 665 10.00 -25.81 -33.48
CA SER A 665 8.91 -25.58 -34.46
C SER A 665 7.92 -24.52 -33.99
N ASP A 666 7.29 -23.84 -34.94
CA ASP A 666 6.22 -22.84 -34.74
C ASP A 666 6.62 -21.64 -33.83
N PRO A 667 7.47 -20.70 -34.29
CA PRO A 667 8.11 -20.62 -35.60
C PRO A 667 9.37 -21.51 -35.70
N GLU A 668 9.78 -21.86 -36.93
CA GLU A 668 11.00 -22.63 -37.14
C GLU A 668 12.23 -21.84 -36.71
N PHE A 669 12.92 -22.33 -35.68
CA PHE A 669 14.13 -21.72 -35.14
C PHE A 669 15.11 -22.81 -34.72
N THR A 670 16.27 -22.86 -35.38
CA THR A 670 17.25 -23.94 -35.19
C THR A 670 18.59 -23.37 -34.79
N PHE A 671 19.15 -23.91 -33.71
CA PHE A 671 20.45 -23.53 -33.19
C PHE A 671 21.10 -24.71 -32.45
N TYR A 672 22.39 -24.60 -32.14
CA TYR A 672 23.12 -25.61 -31.39
C TYR A 672 23.88 -25.01 -30.21
N LEU A 673 24.13 -25.88 -29.23
CA LEU A 673 24.94 -25.67 -28.04
C LEU A 673 26.03 -26.74 -28.02
N ASP A 674 27.26 -26.38 -28.39
CA ASP A 674 28.40 -27.28 -28.33
C ASP A 674 29.17 -27.07 -27.03
N LEU A 675 28.93 -27.95 -26.05
CA LEU A 675 29.68 -28.01 -24.79
C LEU A 675 30.57 -29.26 -24.72
N LYS A 676 30.96 -29.82 -25.87
CA LYS A 676 31.73 -31.05 -25.95
C LYS A 676 33.24 -30.79 -25.91
N SER A 677 33.70 -29.71 -26.52
CA SER A 677 35.12 -29.34 -26.58
C SER A 677 35.30 -27.85 -26.87
N GLY A 678 36.46 -27.27 -26.47
CA GLY A 678 36.73 -25.84 -26.65
C GLY A 678 36.20 -25.00 -25.47
N GLU A 679 35.88 -23.73 -25.71
CA GLU A 679 35.35 -22.79 -24.71
C GLU A 679 33.82 -22.86 -24.56
N GLY A 680 33.16 -23.71 -25.35
CA GLY A 680 31.70 -23.78 -25.41
C GLY A 680 31.16 -22.78 -26.43
N ALA A 681 30.21 -23.21 -27.27
CA ALA A 681 29.65 -22.36 -28.31
C ALA A 681 28.13 -22.49 -28.42
N VAL A 682 27.46 -21.36 -28.60
CA VAL A 682 26.03 -21.28 -28.96
C VAL A 682 25.93 -20.53 -30.28
N ALA A 683 25.32 -21.16 -31.30
CA ALA A 683 25.20 -20.54 -32.61
C ALA A 683 23.96 -21.02 -33.38
N LEU A 684 23.46 -20.15 -34.26
CA LEU A 684 22.33 -20.43 -35.15
C LEU A 684 22.70 -21.47 -36.21
N GLY A 685 21.72 -22.29 -36.58
CA GLY A 685 21.85 -23.35 -37.59
C GLY A 685 22.03 -24.75 -36.99
N THR A 686 22.38 -25.70 -37.85
CA THR A 686 22.53 -27.11 -37.50
C THR A 686 23.99 -27.48 -37.27
N LEU A 687 24.24 -28.44 -36.39
CA LEU A 687 25.56 -29.01 -36.15
C LEU A 687 25.67 -30.36 -36.88
N ASP A 688 26.66 -30.52 -37.76
CA ASP A 688 26.79 -31.68 -38.66
C ASP A 688 26.80 -33.04 -37.91
N THR A 689 27.32 -33.06 -36.68
CA THR A 689 27.34 -34.25 -35.81
C THR A 689 27.04 -33.88 -34.35
N ALA A 690 25.79 -33.51 -34.04
CA ALA A 690 25.35 -33.32 -32.66
C ALA A 690 25.24 -34.65 -31.89
N ASP A 691 25.61 -34.66 -30.61
CA ASP A 691 25.43 -35.83 -29.74
C ASP A 691 23.95 -36.05 -29.41
N VAL A 692 23.19 -34.97 -29.24
CA VAL A 692 21.76 -34.99 -28.94
C VAL A 692 21.04 -33.96 -29.81
N THR A 693 19.94 -34.36 -30.43
CA THR A 693 19.04 -33.44 -31.16
C THR A 693 17.65 -33.49 -30.54
N LEU A 694 17.11 -32.32 -30.21
CA LEU A 694 15.80 -32.13 -29.60
C LEU A 694 14.87 -31.43 -30.60
N ASP A 695 13.79 -32.11 -30.99
CA ASP A 695 12.69 -31.52 -31.77
C ASP A 695 11.50 -31.22 -30.83
N VAL A 696 11.09 -29.95 -30.74
CA VAL A 696 10.06 -29.48 -29.79
C VAL A 696 9.43 -28.18 -30.31
N ASN A 697 8.19 -27.85 -29.94
CA ASN A 697 7.61 -26.54 -30.32
C ASN A 697 8.11 -25.41 -29.38
N GLU A 698 7.99 -24.14 -29.81
CA GLU A 698 8.48 -22.98 -29.05
C GLU A 698 7.91 -22.92 -27.62
N THR A 699 6.61 -23.16 -27.47
CA THR A 699 5.94 -23.09 -26.16
C THR A 699 6.50 -24.10 -25.17
N ASN A 700 6.66 -25.36 -25.59
CA ASN A 700 7.18 -26.43 -24.75
C ASN A 700 8.68 -26.27 -24.52
N PHE A 701 9.42 -25.71 -25.48
CA PHE A 701 10.83 -25.39 -25.32
C PHE A 701 11.07 -24.34 -24.23
N ILE A 702 10.33 -23.23 -24.28
CA ILE A 702 10.41 -22.16 -23.27
C ILE A 702 9.94 -22.67 -21.91
N ALA A 703 8.87 -23.45 -21.86
CA ALA A 703 8.39 -24.05 -20.62
C ALA A 703 9.42 -25.00 -19.99
N MET A 704 10.14 -25.78 -20.82
CA MET A 704 11.22 -26.66 -20.36
C MET A 704 12.40 -25.87 -19.77
N ILE A 705 12.78 -24.77 -20.41
CA ILE A 705 13.93 -23.95 -19.96
C ILE A 705 13.60 -23.12 -18.71
N THR A 706 12.37 -22.62 -18.62
CA THR A 706 11.90 -21.86 -17.44
C THR A 706 11.48 -22.76 -16.27
N GLY A 707 11.65 -24.08 -16.38
CA GLY A 707 11.28 -25.06 -15.35
C GLY A 707 9.78 -25.25 -15.17
N LYS A 708 8.94 -24.69 -16.06
CA LYS A 708 7.48 -24.80 -16.06
C LYS A 708 6.97 -26.11 -16.68
N ALA A 709 7.81 -26.81 -17.44
CA ALA A 709 7.51 -28.14 -17.97
C ALA A 709 8.69 -29.10 -17.73
N ASP A 710 8.36 -30.34 -17.40
CA ASP A 710 9.35 -31.39 -17.23
C ASP A 710 9.68 -32.06 -18.58
N ALA A 711 10.96 -32.05 -18.95
CA ALA A 711 11.44 -32.58 -20.22
C ALA A 711 11.13 -34.08 -20.41
N GLN A 712 11.17 -34.86 -19.33
CA GLN A 712 10.92 -36.29 -19.37
C GLN A 712 9.43 -36.58 -19.61
N LYS A 713 8.53 -35.80 -19.01
CA LYS A 713 7.08 -35.85 -19.29
C LYS A 713 6.76 -35.45 -20.73
N LEU A 714 7.37 -34.39 -21.25
CA LEU A 714 7.18 -33.96 -22.65
C LEU A 714 7.66 -35.03 -23.66
N PHE A 715 8.76 -35.72 -23.34
CA PHE A 715 9.27 -36.82 -24.17
C PHE A 715 8.29 -38.01 -24.19
N PHE A 716 7.77 -38.43 -23.05
CA PHE A 716 6.79 -39.54 -22.99
C PHE A 716 5.42 -39.18 -23.57
N ALA A 717 5.05 -37.91 -23.58
CA ALA A 717 3.84 -37.42 -24.25
C ALA A 717 3.98 -37.34 -25.79
N GLY A 718 5.19 -37.52 -26.32
CA GLY A 718 5.49 -37.39 -27.76
C GLY A 718 5.59 -35.96 -28.26
N GLU A 719 5.62 -34.98 -27.34
CA GLU A 719 5.69 -33.54 -27.63
C GLU A 719 7.13 -32.99 -27.65
N LEU A 720 8.08 -33.77 -27.12
CA LEU A 720 9.51 -33.60 -27.30
C LEU A 720 10.06 -34.88 -27.92
N LYS A 721 10.75 -34.76 -29.06
CA LYS A 721 11.47 -35.88 -29.66
C LYS A 721 12.95 -35.69 -29.45
N VAL A 722 13.60 -36.69 -28.86
CA VAL A 722 15.05 -36.70 -28.68
C VAL A 722 15.65 -37.77 -29.58
N SER A 723 16.65 -37.38 -30.38
CA SER A 723 17.42 -38.28 -31.23
C SER A 723 18.93 -38.13 -30.96
N GLY A 724 19.73 -39.13 -31.31
CA GLY A 724 21.13 -39.24 -30.89
C GLY A 724 21.30 -40.00 -29.56
N ASN A 725 22.18 -39.54 -28.68
CA ASN A 725 22.47 -40.16 -27.38
C ASN A 725 21.47 -39.70 -26.31
N VAL A 726 20.33 -40.38 -26.23
CA VAL A 726 19.23 -40.05 -25.30
C VAL A 726 19.67 -40.03 -23.83
N MET A 727 20.66 -40.83 -23.40
CA MET A 727 21.13 -40.73 -22.00
C MET A 727 21.92 -39.45 -21.74
N ALA A 728 22.61 -38.92 -22.75
CA ALA A 728 23.34 -37.65 -22.65
C ALA A 728 22.41 -36.43 -22.64
N SER A 729 21.13 -36.57 -23.02
CA SER A 729 20.16 -35.46 -22.92
C SER A 729 19.93 -35.01 -21.48
N ASN A 730 20.13 -35.89 -20.50
CA ASN A 730 20.05 -35.56 -19.07
C ASN A 730 21.12 -34.55 -18.62
N ASN A 731 22.22 -34.43 -19.36
CA ASN A 731 23.30 -33.48 -19.06
C ASN A 731 22.90 -32.02 -19.37
N LEU A 732 21.73 -31.80 -19.97
CA LEU A 732 21.19 -30.46 -20.26
C LEU A 732 20.52 -29.81 -19.05
N ALA A 733 20.00 -30.61 -18.10
CA ALA A 733 19.29 -30.11 -16.93
C ALA A 733 20.12 -29.18 -16.02
N PRO A 734 21.43 -29.42 -15.78
CA PRO A 734 22.29 -28.48 -15.05
C PRO A 734 22.45 -27.13 -15.76
N VAL A 735 22.45 -27.11 -17.10
CA VAL A 735 22.57 -25.87 -17.88
C VAL A 735 21.32 -25.02 -17.68
N PHE A 736 20.12 -25.62 -17.78
CA PHE A 736 18.86 -24.89 -17.59
C PHE A 736 18.61 -24.47 -16.13
N LYS A 737 18.98 -25.30 -15.15
CA LYS A 737 18.90 -24.90 -13.72
C LYS A 737 19.89 -23.80 -13.36
N GLY A 738 20.97 -23.64 -14.11
CA GLY A 738 21.97 -22.58 -13.93
C GLY A 738 21.62 -21.26 -14.62
N LEU A 739 20.54 -21.19 -15.41
CA LEU A 739 20.06 -19.94 -16.00
C LEU A 739 19.27 -19.17 -14.95
N ASP A 740 19.80 -18.01 -14.52
CA ASP A 740 19.06 -17.08 -13.68
C ASP A 740 17.83 -16.56 -14.44
N PRO A 741 16.59 -16.76 -13.93
CA PRO A 741 15.37 -16.23 -14.56
C PRO A 741 15.42 -14.71 -14.83
N SER A 742 16.19 -13.95 -14.04
CA SER A 742 16.36 -12.51 -14.23
C SER A 742 17.09 -12.15 -15.53
N LEU A 743 17.95 -13.04 -16.06
CA LEU A 743 18.65 -12.85 -17.33
C LEU A 743 17.69 -12.94 -18.53
N ILE A 744 16.71 -13.85 -18.48
CA ILE A 744 15.71 -14.02 -19.55
C ILE A 744 14.81 -12.79 -19.62
N GLU A 745 14.37 -12.28 -18.47
CA GLU A 745 13.60 -11.03 -18.39
C GLU A 745 14.42 -9.81 -18.82
N GLY A 746 15.72 -9.76 -18.48
CA GLY A 746 16.63 -8.71 -18.95
C GLY A 746 16.80 -8.71 -20.47
N VAL A 747 17.02 -9.87 -21.09
CA VAL A 747 17.12 -10.02 -22.55
C VAL A 747 15.80 -9.65 -23.25
N LYS A 748 14.67 -10.07 -22.69
CA LYS A 748 13.35 -9.66 -23.17
C LYS A 748 13.16 -8.15 -23.10
N ALA A 749 13.53 -7.51 -21.99
CA ALA A 749 13.45 -6.06 -21.83
C ALA A 749 14.34 -5.32 -22.86
N GLU A 750 15.54 -5.83 -23.14
CA GLU A 750 16.42 -5.34 -24.21
C GLU A 750 15.75 -5.44 -25.60
N ARG A 751 15.10 -6.56 -25.92
CA ARG A 751 14.35 -6.73 -27.18
C ARG A 751 13.17 -5.74 -27.30
N LEU A 752 12.42 -5.55 -26.22
CA LEU A 752 11.29 -4.63 -26.18
C LEU A 752 11.73 -3.17 -26.32
N ALA A 753 12.84 -2.81 -25.68
CA ALA A 753 13.47 -1.50 -25.85
C ALA A 753 13.98 -1.27 -27.28
N ALA A 754 14.35 -2.34 -28.00
CA ALA A 754 14.79 -2.30 -29.39
C ALA A 754 13.64 -2.31 -30.42
N GLY A 755 12.38 -2.12 -29.99
CA GLY A 755 11.23 -2.00 -30.88
C GLY A 755 10.60 -3.32 -31.33
N GLY A 756 10.88 -4.43 -30.63
CA GLY A 756 10.14 -5.69 -30.79
C GLY A 756 10.40 -6.49 -32.07
N SER A 757 11.28 -6.04 -32.97
CA SER A 757 11.60 -6.75 -34.23
C SER A 757 12.81 -7.69 -34.07
N SER A 758 12.72 -8.90 -34.63
CA SER A 758 13.77 -9.92 -34.62
C SER A 758 14.59 -9.92 -35.93
N SER A 759 15.67 -9.12 -36.00
CA SER A 759 16.87 -9.41 -36.82
C SER A 759 18.03 -8.41 -36.60
N PRO A 760 19.30 -8.82 -36.85
CA PRO A 760 20.46 -8.25 -36.17
C PRO A 760 21.11 -7.08 -36.94
N GLY A 761 21.32 -5.95 -36.25
CA GLY A 761 22.00 -4.78 -36.81
C GLY A 761 22.64 -3.88 -35.76
N ARG A 762 23.97 -4.00 -35.62
CA ARG A 762 24.90 -3.12 -34.87
C ARG A 762 24.55 -1.62 -34.96
N ALA A 763 24.41 -0.94 -33.81
CA ALA A 763 25.12 0.31 -33.50
C ALA A 763 24.85 0.78 -32.04
N SER A 764 25.91 1.30 -31.42
CA SER A 764 26.09 1.66 -30.01
C SER A 764 25.39 2.96 -29.56
N VAL A 765 24.81 2.96 -28.36
CA VAL A 765 24.44 4.17 -27.59
C VAL A 765 25.07 4.06 -26.20
N ALA A 766 25.60 5.17 -25.66
CA ALA A 766 26.37 5.20 -24.41
C ALA A 766 25.56 4.67 -23.20
N GLU A 767 26.15 3.73 -22.45
CA GLU A 767 25.50 3.00 -21.36
C GLU A 767 25.31 3.86 -20.09
N ASP A 768 24.08 3.87 -19.58
CA ASP A 768 23.67 4.43 -18.28
C ASP A 768 23.93 3.43 -17.12
N THR A 769 25.02 2.68 -17.18
CA THR A 769 25.45 1.71 -16.14
C THR A 769 26.73 2.19 -15.47
N VAL A 770 26.92 1.86 -14.19
CA VAL A 770 28.17 2.15 -13.45
C VAL A 770 29.28 1.25 -13.98
N ILE A 771 30.44 1.82 -14.30
CA ILE A 771 31.59 1.06 -14.83
C ILE A 771 32.82 1.16 -13.91
N LEU A 772 33.81 0.28 -14.08
CA LEU A 772 35.07 0.27 -13.31
C LEU A 772 35.77 1.63 -13.24
N ALA A 773 35.70 2.44 -14.31
CA ALA A 773 36.25 3.79 -14.32
C ALA A 773 35.54 4.73 -13.33
N ASP A 774 34.22 4.61 -13.16
CA ASP A 774 33.46 5.41 -12.18
C ASP A 774 33.89 5.04 -10.76
N ILE A 775 34.18 3.76 -10.53
CA ILE A 775 34.56 3.20 -9.22
C ILE A 775 35.99 3.62 -8.84
N PHE A 776 36.95 3.53 -9.77
CA PHE A 776 38.33 3.96 -9.50
C PHE A 776 38.50 5.48 -9.45
N SER A 777 37.62 6.25 -10.13
CA SER A 777 37.51 7.69 -9.91
C SER A 777 36.99 8.00 -8.51
N ALA A 778 35.93 7.31 -8.05
CA ALA A 778 35.43 7.45 -6.68
C ALA A 778 36.49 7.08 -5.63
N LEU A 779 37.26 6.00 -5.86
CA LEU A 779 38.39 5.62 -5.01
C LEU A 779 39.49 6.68 -4.98
N SER A 780 39.77 7.34 -6.10
CA SER A 780 40.75 8.44 -6.14
C SER A 780 40.32 9.60 -5.25
N SER A 781 39.05 10.02 -5.35
CA SER A 781 38.49 11.06 -4.46
C SER A 781 38.45 10.63 -2.99
N PHE A 782 38.18 9.35 -2.73
CA PHE A 782 38.21 8.77 -1.39
C PHE A 782 39.60 8.79 -0.75
N ILE A 783 40.66 8.55 -1.55
CA ILE A 783 42.06 8.61 -1.09
C ILE A 783 42.48 10.06 -0.82
N GLU A 784 42.15 10.99 -1.73
CA GLU A 784 42.49 12.42 -1.60
C GLU A 784 41.87 13.05 -0.34
N THR A 785 40.65 12.65 0.02
CA THR A 785 39.96 13.15 1.22
C THR A 785 40.47 12.54 2.53
N ARG A 786 41.37 11.54 2.47
CA ARG A 786 41.92 10.84 3.63
C ARG A 786 43.45 10.66 3.55
N PRO A 787 44.25 11.73 3.67
CA PRO A 787 45.70 11.70 3.44
C PRO A 787 46.51 10.81 4.41
N ASN A 788 45.90 10.32 5.49
CA ASN A 788 46.56 9.40 6.43
C ASN A 788 46.52 7.93 5.97
N LEU A 789 45.67 7.57 4.98
CA LEU A 789 45.50 6.18 4.52
C LEU A 789 46.81 5.56 4.01
N VAL A 790 47.65 6.34 3.33
CA VAL A 790 48.95 5.88 2.82
C VAL A 790 49.88 5.45 3.95
N LYS A 791 49.87 6.17 5.08
CA LYS A 791 50.68 5.84 6.25
C LYS A 791 50.13 4.64 7.02
N GLU A 792 48.82 4.46 7.01
CA GLU A 792 48.13 3.39 7.74
C GLU A 792 48.21 2.05 6.99
N VAL A 793 47.96 2.06 5.68
CA VAL A 793 47.87 0.85 4.87
C VAL A 793 49.25 0.42 4.36
N GLY A 794 50.05 1.35 3.84
CA GLY A 794 51.43 1.10 3.40
C GLY A 794 51.58 -0.01 2.35
N THR A 795 50.58 -0.18 1.47
CA THR A 795 50.48 -1.31 0.54
C THR A 795 50.09 -0.84 -0.87
N VAL A 796 50.70 -1.44 -1.90
CA VAL A 796 50.28 -1.28 -3.30
C VAL A 796 49.50 -2.50 -3.77
N PHE A 797 48.23 -2.31 -4.15
CA PHE A 797 47.33 -3.35 -4.65
C PHE A 797 47.24 -3.29 -6.17
N GLN A 798 47.46 -4.41 -6.84
CA GLN A 798 47.14 -4.61 -8.25
C GLN A 798 45.85 -5.41 -8.38
N PHE A 799 45.00 -5.03 -9.33
CA PHE A 799 43.79 -5.74 -9.70
C PHE A 799 43.88 -6.14 -11.18
N GLU A 800 43.69 -7.42 -11.44
CA GLU A 800 43.56 -8.01 -12.77
C GLU A 800 42.10 -8.43 -12.92
N VAL A 801 41.32 -7.64 -13.66
CA VAL A 801 39.87 -7.80 -13.78
C VAL A 801 39.53 -8.45 -15.10
N SER A 802 38.78 -9.56 -15.10
CA SER A 802 38.63 -10.42 -16.28
C SER A 802 37.43 -10.14 -17.19
N ASP A 803 36.55 -9.18 -16.84
CA ASP A 803 35.37 -8.86 -17.66
C ASP A 803 34.86 -7.41 -17.38
N PRO A 804 35.19 -6.42 -18.24
CA PRO A 804 36.14 -6.53 -19.33
C PRO A 804 37.58 -6.67 -18.80
N ASP A 805 38.40 -7.45 -19.53
CA ASP A 805 39.82 -7.62 -19.27
C ASP A 805 40.52 -6.25 -19.09
N SER A 806 40.90 -5.93 -17.86
CA SER A 806 41.51 -4.64 -17.52
C SER A 806 42.38 -4.74 -16.28
N ASN A 807 43.39 -3.87 -16.21
CA ASN A 807 44.32 -3.81 -15.08
C ASN A 807 44.12 -2.49 -14.35
N TRP A 808 44.06 -2.53 -13.03
CA TRP A 808 43.91 -1.36 -12.19
C TRP A 808 44.78 -1.47 -10.96
N PHE A 809 45.21 -0.36 -10.39
CA PHE A 809 45.98 -0.39 -9.16
C PHE A 809 45.52 0.67 -8.16
N ILE A 810 45.82 0.41 -6.89
CA ILE A 810 45.70 1.37 -5.81
C ILE A 810 47.04 1.39 -5.07
N ASP A 811 47.73 2.52 -5.13
CA ASP A 811 48.95 2.76 -4.37
C ASP A 811 48.61 3.51 -3.08
N LEU A 812 48.67 2.82 -1.94
CA LEU A 812 48.57 3.40 -0.60
C LEU A 812 49.88 3.24 0.16
N LYS A 813 51.01 3.32 -0.54
CA LYS A 813 52.35 3.17 0.04
C LYS A 813 53.27 4.32 -0.32
N ASN A 814 53.15 4.83 -1.55
CA ASN A 814 54.05 5.82 -2.11
C ASN A 814 53.31 7.15 -2.35
N GLY A 815 54.02 8.27 -2.20
CA GLY A 815 53.47 9.61 -2.45
C GLY A 815 52.27 9.95 -1.56
N GLU A 816 51.28 10.62 -2.14
CA GLU A 816 50.01 11.00 -1.49
C GLU A 816 48.91 9.94 -1.62
N GLY A 817 49.22 8.82 -2.29
CA GLY A 817 48.28 7.76 -2.61
C GLY A 817 47.57 7.99 -3.93
N SER A 818 47.25 6.92 -4.66
CA SER A 818 46.58 7.04 -5.98
C SER A 818 45.82 5.78 -6.36
N ALA A 819 44.81 5.90 -7.21
CA ALA A 819 44.11 4.78 -7.84
C ALA A 819 43.94 5.06 -9.33
N ALA A 820 44.31 4.12 -10.20
CA ALA A 820 44.25 4.35 -11.65
C ALA A 820 44.21 3.06 -12.47
N ASN A 821 43.84 3.20 -13.74
CA ASN A 821 43.96 2.15 -14.74
C ASN A 821 45.43 1.91 -15.09
N GLY A 822 45.85 0.65 -15.10
CA GLY A 822 47.17 0.21 -15.50
C GLY A 822 47.78 -0.82 -14.54
N LEU A 823 49.06 -1.10 -14.78
CA LEU A 823 49.89 -1.94 -13.93
C LEU A 823 50.72 -1.07 -12.98
N ALA A 824 50.67 -1.37 -11.69
CA ALA A 824 51.58 -0.79 -10.71
C ALA A 824 53.03 -1.21 -11.01
N GLU A 825 53.99 -0.30 -10.83
CA GLU A 825 55.41 -0.62 -11.07
C GLU A 825 55.93 -1.74 -10.15
N LYS A 826 55.46 -1.77 -8.89
CA LYS A 826 55.81 -2.79 -7.89
C LYS A 826 54.62 -3.06 -6.95
N PRO A 827 53.67 -3.91 -7.35
CA PRO A 827 52.57 -4.28 -6.47
C PRO A 827 53.05 -5.16 -5.32
N ASP A 828 52.57 -4.88 -4.10
CA ASP A 828 52.81 -5.75 -2.94
C ASP A 828 51.91 -6.99 -2.99
N VAL A 829 50.71 -6.83 -3.57
CA VAL A 829 49.73 -7.90 -3.74
C VAL A 829 48.93 -7.69 -5.01
N THR A 830 48.61 -8.78 -5.71
CA THR A 830 47.81 -8.80 -6.95
C THR A 830 46.57 -9.66 -6.73
N LEU A 831 45.41 -9.09 -7.04
CA LEU A 831 44.09 -9.70 -6.88
C LEU A 831 43.47 -9.88 -8.27
N ALA A 832 43.21 -11.13 -8.66
CA ALA A 832 42.55 -11.47 -9.92
C ALA A 832 41.12 -11.95 -9.65
N LEU A 833 40.13 -11.25 -10.20
CA LEU A 833 38.70 -11.41 -9.93
C LEU A 833 37.84 -10.73 -11.01
N SER A 834 36.53 -10.98 -11.05
CA SER A 834 35.61 -10.24 -11.95
C SER A 834 35.34 -8.81 -11.45
N ALA A 835 34.84 -7.95 -12.34
CA ALA A 835 34.46 -6.58 -12.00
C ALA A 835 33.38 -6.53 -10.92
N ASP A 836 32.40 -7.44 -11.00
CA ASP A 836 31.31 -7.56 -10.03
C ASP A 836 31.81 -8.01 -8.65
N ASN A 837 32.76 -8.94 -8.59
CA ASN A 837 33.35 -9.39 -7.33
C ASN A 837 34.21 -8.28 -6.70
N LEU A 838 34.96 -7.54 -7.51
CA LEU A 838 35.72 -6.37 -7.04
C LEU A 838 34.77 -5.32 -6.47
N MET A 839 33.63 -5.11 -7.12
CA MET A 839 32.60 -4.21 -6.62
C MET A 839 31.94 -4.68 -5.34
N GLY A 840 31.65 -5.97 -5.24
CA GLY A 840 31.16 -6.58 -4.00
C GLY A 840 32.14 -6.32 -2.84
N ILE A 841 33.43 -6.52 -3.07
CA ILE A 841 34.47 -6.34 -2.04
C ILE A 841 34.58 -4.86 -1.62
N LEU A 842 34.66 -3.94 -2.58
CA LEU A 842 34.85 -2.51 -2.29
C LEU A 842 33.59 -1.86 -1.68
N THR A 843 32.40 -2.41 -1.94
CA THR A 843 31.13 -1.94 -1.34
C THR A 843 30.74 -2.70 -0.07
N GLY A 844 31.59 -3.62 0.41
CA GLY A 844 31.34 -4.42 1.61
C GLY A 844 30.25 -5.49 1.45
N LYS A 845 29.67 -5.64 0.25
CA LYS A 845 28.64 -6.64 -0.08
C LYS A 845 29.20 -8.05 -0.29
N ALA A 846 30.51 -8.17 -0.50
CA ALA A 846 31.19 -9.44 -0.64
C ALA A 846 32.44 -9.52 0.26
N ASP A 847 32.64 -10.72 0.81
CA ASP A 847 33.76 -11.02 1.71
C ASP A 847 34.93 -11.58 0.89
N ALA A 848 36.01 -10.79 0.78
CA ALA A 848 37.21 -11.16 0.03
C ALA A 848 37.86 -12.46 0.54
N GLN A 849 37.78 -12.74 1.83
CA GLN A 849 38.36 -13.96 2.41
C GLN A 849 37.54 -15.19 2.00
N LYS A 850 36.20 -15.10 2.01
CA LYS A 850 35.33 -16.16 1.49
C LYS A 850 35.53 -16.38 -0.01
N MET A 851 35.64 -15.31 -0.79
CA MET A 851 35.89 -15.38 -2.23
C MET A 851 37.23 -16.02 -2.58
N PHE A 852 38.26 -15.79 -1.74
CA PHE A 852 39.53 -16.48 -1.91
C PHE A 852 39.41 -18.00 -1.68
N PHE A 853 38.63 -18.42 -0.67
CA PHE A 853 38.40 -19.84 -0.40
C PHE A 853 37.44 -20.51 -1.40
N SER A 854 36.51 -19.78 -2.01
CA SER A 854 35.64 -20.30 -3.07
C SER A 854 36.31 -20.37 -4.44
N GLY A 855 37.41 -19.62 -4.63
CA GLY A 855 38.17 -19.56 -5.87
C GLY A 855 37.78 -18.39 -6.80
N ASP A 856 36.79 -17.59 -6.39
CA ASP A 856 36.27 -16.42 -7.11
C ASP A 856 37.18 -15.18 -7.00
N LEU A 857 38.16 -15.23 -6.10
CA LEU A 857 39.27 -14.30 -5.99
C LEU A 857 40.59 -15.07 -5.92
N LYS A 858 41.54 -14.77 -6.79
CA LYS A 858 42.91 -15.29 -6.71
C LYS A 858 43.85 -14.20 -6.21
N ILE A 859 44.63 -14.51 -5.18
CA ILE A 859 45.59 -13.58 -4.59
C ILE A 859 47.00 -14.10 -4.86
N SER A 860 47.86 -13.26 -5.42
CA SER A 860 49.28 -13.53 -5.59
C SER A 860 50.12 -12.38 -5.01
N GLY A 861 51.35 -12.67 -4.60
CA GLY A 861 52.18 -11.73 -3.84
C GLY A 861 51.98 -11.84 -2.32
N ASN A 862 51.99 -10.72 -1.60
CA ASN A 862 51.89 -10.73 -0.13
C ASN A 862 50.44 -10.90 0.33
N MET A 863 50.05 -12.14 0.60
CA MET A 863 48.71 -12.52 1.05
C MET A 863 48.30 -11.93 2.42
N MET A 864 49.24 -11.48 3.27
CA MET A 864 48.84 -10.72 4.47
C MET A 864 48.49 -9.27 4.14
N ALA A 865 49.02 -8.74 3.04
CA ALA A 865 48.72 -7.38 2.60
C ALA A 865 47.30 -7.27 1.99
N SER A 866 46.75 -8.33 1.39
CA SER A 866 45.35 -8.35 0.90
C SER A 866 44.32 -8.15 2.02
N ASN A 867 44.61 -8.54 3.25
CA ASN A 867 43.70 -8.32 4.39
C ASN A 867 43.52 -6.83 4.71
N LYS A 868 44.44 -5.97 4.26
CA LYS A 868 44.33 -4.52 4.42
C LYS A 868 43.40 -3.87 3.39
N LEU A 869 42.91 -4.64 2.41
CA LEU A 869 41.93 -4.17 1.44
C LEU A 869 40.60 -3.82 2.11
N ALA A 870 40.30 -4.42 3.28
CA ALA A 870 39.12 -4.11 4.07
C ALA A 870 39.04 -2.63 4.52
N VAL A 871 40.17 -1.90 4.57
CA VAL A 871 40.18 -0.45 4.88
C VAL A 871 39.53 0.37 3.74
N LEU A 872 39.41 -0.22 2.55
CA LEU A 872 38.70 0.34 1.40
C LEU A 872 37.25 -0.17 1.28
N ALA A 873 36.84 -1.17 2.09
CA ALA A 873 35.43 -1.50 2.24
C ALA A 873 34.76 -0.34 3.01
N ASP A 874 33.53 0.01 2.65
CA ASP A 874 32.80 1.25 3.03
C ASP A 874 33.09 2.47 2.14
N LEU A 875 33.48 2.26 0.87
CA LEU A 875 33.41 3.31 -0.15
C LEU A 875 31.94 3.77 -0.29
N ASP A 876 31.68 5.05 -0.02
CA ASP A 876 30.34 5.64 -0.13
C ASP A 876 29.77 5.44 -1.55
N PRO A 877 28.65 4.70 -1.72
CA PRO A 877 28.01 4.52 -3.02
C PRO A 877 27.65 5.84 -3.70
N GLY A 878 27.43 6.92 -2.94
CA GLY A 878 27.18 8.27 -3.44
C GLY A 878 28.35 8.83 -4.27
N LEU A 879 29.60 8.48 -3.93
CA LEU A 879 30.78 8.91 -4.71
C LEU A 879 30.85 8.20 -6.06
N VAL A 880 30.42 6.94 -6.14
CA VAL A 880 30.35 6.16 -7.38
C VAL A 880 29.24 6.70 -8.30
N VAL A 881 28.09 7.10 -7.73
CA VAL A 881 27.01 7.76 -8.45
C VAL A 881 27.42 9.16 -8.95
N ALA A 882 28.16 9.92 -8.14
CA ALA A 882 28.70 11.23 -8.54
C ALA A 882 29.71 11.10 -9.69
N ALA A 883 30.65 10.14 -9.60
CA ALA A 883 31.63 9.86 -10.65
C ALA A 883 30.97 9.42 -11.97
N LYS A 884 29.94 8.56 -11.90
CA LYS A 884 29.11 8.19 -13.06
C LYS A 884 28.42 9.42 -13.66
N THR A 885 27.82 10.25 -12.82
CA THR A 885 27.10 11.46 -13.27
C THR A 885 28.04 12.43 -13.98
N GLU A 886 29.25 12.60 -13.47
CA GLU A 886 30.29 13.44 -14.08
C GLU A 886 30.83 12.84 -15.39
N ARG A 887 31.05 11.51 -15.48
CA ARG A 887 31.40 10.82 -16.73
C ARG A 887 30.35 11.06 -17.82
N LEU A 888 29.07 10.87 -17.46
CA LEU A 888 27.94 11.04 -18.38
C LEU A 888 27.78 12.50 -18.82
N ALA A 889 27.97 13.47 -17.90
CA ALA A 889 27.93 14.90 -18.21
C ALA A 889 29.06 15.35 -19.15
N ASN A 890 30.23 14.71 -19.07
CA ASN A 890 31.39 14.99 -19.91
C ASN A 890 31.42 14.21 -21.24
N GLY A 891 30.42 13.37 -21.52
CA GLY A 891 30.28 12.61 -22.76
C GLY A 891 31.37 11.56 -23.00
N ALA A 892 32.07 11.13 -21.95
CA ALA A 892 33.17 10.18 -22.03
C ALA A 892 32.66 8.73 -22.17
N ARG A 893 33.26 7.96 -23.08
CA ARG A 893 32.92 6.53 -23.31
C ARG A 893 33.63 5.64 -22.29
N ALA A 894 33.16 4.39 -22.14
CA ALA A 894 33.82 3.38 -21.28
C ALA A 894 35.31 3.15 -21.61
N THR A 895 35.76 3.52 -22.81
CA THR A 895 37.16 3.40 -23.26
C THR A 895 38.02 4.64 -23.03
N ASP A 896 37.45 5.76 -22.58
CA ASP A 896 38.14 7.05 -22.56
C ASP A 896 38.36 7.57 -21.12
N VAL A 897 39.36 7.06 -20.38
CA VAL A 897 39.92 7.81 -19.23
C VAL A 897 41.44 7.57 -19.08
N LYS A 898 42.23 8.60 -19.42
CA LYS A 898 43.44 8.99 -18.67
C LYS A 898 43.00 10.03 -17.65
N ALA A 899 43.37 9.84 -16.38
CA ALA A 899 43.00 10.73 -15.28
C ALA A 899 43.58 12.14 -15.44
N THR A 900 42.75 13.16 -15.20
CA THR A 900 43.19 14.51 -14.77
C THR A 900 42.20 15.11 -13.77
N ALA A 901 42.78 15.88 -12.85
CA ALA A 901 42.31 16.35 -11.54
C ALA A 901 41.06 17.27 -11.44
N VAL A 902 40.25 16.95 -10.41
CA VAL A 902 39.59 17.75 -9.34
C VAL A 902 38.62 18.91 -9.66
N ALA A 903 37.41 18.82 -9.05
CA ALA A 903 36.72 19.87 -8.26
C ALA A 903 35.72 19.24 -7.24
N PRO A 904 35.36 19.90 -6.10
CA PRO A 904 35.17 19.25 -4.79
C PRO A 904 33.77 18.73 -4.44
N VAL A 905 33.74 17.70 -3.58
CA VAL A 905 32.58 17.00 -2.99
C VAL A 905 31.87 17.83 -1.90
N VAL A 906 30.55 17.68 -1.84
CA VAL A 906 29.66 18.10 -0.74
C VAL A 906 29.49 16.92 0.23
N ASN A 907 29.78 17.12 1.53
CA ASN A 907 29.61 16.12 2.59
C ASN A 907 28.12 15.73 2.79
N VAL A 908 27.82 14.45 2.99
CA VAL A 908 26.55 13.99 3.59
C VAL A 908 26.72 13.97 5.11
N GLU A 909 25.94 14.77 5.83
CA GLU A 909 26.03 14.94 7.28
C GLU A 909 25.31 13.82 8.07
N PRO A 910 25.80 13.46 9.28
CA PRO A 910 25.14 12.55 10.21
C PRO A 910 23.73 13.00 10.59
N GLN A 911 22.74 12.09 10.58
CA GLN A 911 21.34 12.45 10.76
C GLN A 911 20.92 12.57 12.23
N ALA A 912 21.56 11.84 13.17
CA ALA A 912 21.24 11.88 14.59
C ALA A 912 21.26 13.30 15.15
N GLY A 913 22.31 14.06 14.86
CA GLY A 913 22.42 15.44 15.32
C GLY A 913 21.30 16.33 14.79
N ILE A 914 20.86 16.12 13.55
CA ILE A 914 19.76 16.85 12.91
C ILE A 914 18.43 16.45 13.55
N ILE A 915 18.17 15.15 13.67
CA ILE A 915 16.95 14.57 14.21
C ILE A 915 16.76 14.94 15.69
N PHE A 916 17.78 14.80 16.54
CA PHE A 916 17.67 15.12 17.96
C PHE A 916 17.60 16.64 18.21
N LYS A 917 18.23 17.48 17.38
CA LYS A 917 18.04 18.94 17.44
C LYS A 917 16.64 19.34 16.98
N ALA A 918 16.11 18.71 15.93
CA ALA A 918 14.72 18.92 15.49
C ALA A 918 13.73 18.47 16.58
N LEU A 919 13.98 17.31 17.20
CA LEU A 919 13.20 16.81 18.34
C LEU A 919 13.25 17.81 19.51
N ALA A 920 14.40 18.42 19.81
CA ALA A 920 14.52 19.42 20.87
C ALA A 920 13.58 20.63 20.68
N THR A 921 13.24 20.98 19.43
CA THR A 921 12.31 22.07 19.12
C THR A 921 10.84 21.67 19.17
N LYS A 922 10.54 20.37 18.97
CA LYS A 922 9.18 19.83 18.90
C LYS A 922 8.73 19.21 20.22
N ILE A 923 9.65 18.69 21.03
CA ILE A 923 9.31 17.98 22.23
C ILE A 923 8.75 18.95 23.29
N THR A 924 7.57 18.62 23.81
CA THR A 924 6.92 19.39 24.88
C THR A 924 6.73 18.48 26.08
N LYS A 925 6.57 19.08 27.26
CA LYS A 925 6.37 18.34 28.50
C LYS A 925 5.17 17.39 28.38
N ASN A 926 5.41 16.09 28.44
CA ASN A 926 4.36 15.08 28.39
C ASN A 926 3.74 14.91 29.79
N LYS A 927 2.43 15.16 29.92
CA LYS A 927 1.73 15.07 31.22
C LYS A 927 1.29 13.65 31.59
N LYS A 928 1.36 12.69 30.68
CA LYS A 928 0.91 11.30 30.86
C LYS A 928 2.05 10.30 31.14
N VAL A 929 3.25 10.58 30.63
CA VAL A 929 4.43 9.70 30.76
C VAL A 929 5.62 10.54 31.24
N ASN A 930 6.22 10.17 32.38
CA ASN A 930 7.42 10.81 32.94
C ASN A 930 8.58 9.82 32.85
N GLY A 931 9.71 10.23 32.26
CA GLY A 931 10.93 9.43 32.24
C GLY A 931 12.07 10.10 31.49
N LEU A 932 13.30 9.76 31.86
CA LEU A 932 14.54 10.18 31.23
C LEU A 932 15.08 9.04 30.37
N ILE A 933 15.15 9.24 29.05
CA ILE A 933 15.52 8.20 28.08
C ILE A 933 16.88 8.54 27.49
N GLN A 934 17.83 7.61 27.53
CA GLN A 934 19.11 7.73 26.83
C GLN A 934 19.09 6.90 25.54
N PHE A 935 19.59 7.49 24.45
CA PHE A 935 19.80 6.87 23.14
C PHE A 935 21.28 6.81 22.85
N ASN A 936 21.82 5.61 22.69
CA ASN A 936 23.15 5.38 22.15
C ASN A 936 22.99 5.06 20.66
N VAL A 937 23.39 6.02 19.83
CA VAL A 937 23.33 5.91 18.37
C VAL A 937 24.70 5.53 17.86
N SER A 938 24.79 4.51 17.03
CA SER A 938 26.04 4.07 16.40
C SER A 938 26.11 4.49 14.93
N SER A 939 27.33 4.73 14.45
CA SER A 939 27.64 5.08 13.05
C SER A 939 27.06 6.41 12.52
N PRO A 940 27.52 7.59 13.01
CA PRO A 940 28.58 7.78 13.99
C PRO A 940 28.10 7.69 15.43
N ASP A 941 29.01 7.31 16.33
CA ASP A 941 28.70 7.16 17.75
C ASP A 941 28.32 8.50 18.37
N SER A 942 27.08 8.58 18.87
CA SER A 942 26.61 9.72 19.64
C SER A 942 25.61 9.28 20.69
N THR A 943 25.65 9.95 21.84
CA THR A 943 24.68 9.72 22.90
C THR A 943 23.76 10.91 23.04
N TRP A 944 22.46 10.67 23.10
CA TRP A 944 21.45 11.69 23.31
C TRP A 944 20.52 11.32 24.46
N THR A 945 20.13 12.30 25.25
CA THR A 945 19.21 12.13 26.37
C THR A 945 17.94 12.95 26.13
N VAL A 946 16.78 12.32 26.32
CA VAL A 946 15.46 12.91 26.19
C VAL A 946 14.75 12.89 27.55
N ASP A 947 14.49 14.08 28.10
CA ASP A 947 13.76 14.27 29.37
C ASP A 947 12.31 14.63 29.06
N LEU A 948 11.41 13.64 29.14
CA LEU A 948 9.98 13.82 28.83
C LEU A 948 9.26 14.69 29.87
N ALA A 949 9.78 14.73 31.11
CA ALA A 949 9.19 15.50 32.21
C ALA A 949 9.53 17.01 32.10
N LYS A 950 10.69 17.35 31.52
CA LYS A 950 11.08 18.73 31.22
C LYS A 950 10.79 19.14 29.78
N GLY A 951 10.57 18.18 28.88
CA GLY A 951 10.43 18.44 27.44
C GLY A 951 11.74 18.97 26.86
N SER A 952 12.86 18.30 27.12
CA SER A 952 14.18 18.74 26.66
C SER A 952 15.02 17.60 26.13
N VAL A 953 15.85 17.89 25.13
CA VAL A 953 16.85 16.97 24.56
C VAL A 953 18.25 17.54 24.81
N SER A 954 19.20 16.71 25.20
CA SER A 954 20.60 17.09 25.40
C SER A 954 21.55 16.01 24.90
N GLU A 955 22.69 16.41 24.38
CA GLU A 955 23.77 15.50 23.96
C GLU A 955 24.59 15.04 25.18
N GLY A 956 24.90 13.75 25.26
CA GLY A 956 25.69 13.12 26.32
C GLY A 956 24.91 12.14 27.21
N ASP A 957 25.67 11.35 27.97
CA ASP A 957 25.15 10.35 28.91
C ASP A 957 24.43 11.00 30.10
N ALA A 958 23.38 10.34 30.58
CA ALA A 958 22.68 10.72 31.80
C ALA A 958 22.29 9.48 32.61
N ASN A 959 22.02 9.67 33.91
CA ASN A 959 21.46 8.61 34.75
C ASN A 959 19.97 8.42 34.40
N SER A 960 19.72 7.70 33.32
CA SER A 960 18.44 7.54 32.64
C SER A 960 17.61 6.39 33.23
N ASP A 961 16.28 6.52 33.09
CA ASP A 961 15.32 5.49 33.48
C ASP A 961 15.28 4.33 32.48
N VAL A 962 15.72 4.57 31.24
CA VAL A 962 15.90 3.56 30.19
C VAL A 962 16.99 3.95 29.19
N VAL A 963 17.76 2.97 28.72
CA VAL A 963 18.83 3.12 27.73
C VAL A 963 18.50 2.30 26.49
N ILE A 964 18.43 2.96 25.34
CA ILE A 964 18.09 2.40 24.02
C ILE A 964 19.32 2.47 23.11
N ASN A 965 19.64 1.39 22.42
CA ASN A 965 20.74 1.33 21.45
C ASN A 965 20.20 1.06 20.05
N LEU A 966 20.65 1.84 19.07
CA LEU A 966 20.30 1.72 17.64
C LEU A 966 21.38 2.34 16.72
N GLU A 967 21.27 2.13 15.41
CA GLU A 967 22.13 2.78 14.40
C GLU A 967 21.51 4.10 13.86
N ASP A 968 22.33 5.03 13.34
CA ASP A 968 21.87 6.32 12.78
C ASP A 968 20.77 6.15 11.71
N LYS A 969 20.89 5.10 10.88
CA LYS A 969 19.90 4.77 9.85
C LYS A 969 18.53 4.33 10.41
N VAL A 970 18.49 3.79 11.62
CA VAL A 970 17.26 3.32 12.29
C VAL A 970 16.48 4.52 12.85
N LEU A 971 17.14 5.63 13.18
CA LEU A 971 16.46 6.88 13.54
C LEU A 971 15.60 7.41 12.38
N THR A 972 16.06 7.29 11.14
CA THR A 972 15.28 7.69 9.96
C THR A 972 14.01 6.85 9.80
N GLN A 973 14.07 5.56 10.15
CA GLN A 973 12.88 4.69 10.13
C GLN A 973 11.87 5.10 11.21
N LEU A 974 12.34 5.43 12.42
CA LEU A 974 11.50 5.95 13.50
C LEU A 974 10.83 7.28 13.12
N VAL A 975 11.56 8.18 12.44
CA VAL A 975 11.00 9.44 11.95
C VAL A 975 9.91 9.23 10.89
N ASN A 976 10.05 8.18 10.07
CA ASN A 976 9.09 7.81 9.04
C ASN A 976 7.91 6.95 9.55
N GLY A 977 7.71 6.86 10.86
CA GLY A 977 6.53 6.20 11.45
C GLY A 977 6.62 4.67 11.56
N VAL A 978 7.81 4.09 11.43
CA VAL A 978 7.98 2.64 11.66
C VAL A 978 7.79 2.33 13.14
N ASN A 979 6.88 1.40 13.45
CA ASN A 979 6.52 1.05 14.82
C ASN A 979 7.76 0.55 15.63
N PRO A 980 8.10 1.17 16.78
CA PRO A 980 9.25 0.79 17.59
C PRO A 980 9.25 -0.68 18.05
N ALA A 981 8.07 -1.28 18.25
CA ALA A 981 7.95 -2.69 18.63
C ALA A 981 8.42 -3.64 17.52
N VAL A 982 8.24 -3.26 16.25
CA VAL A 982 8.73 -4.03 15.09
C VAL A 982 10.25 -3.99 15.03
N LEU A 983 10.85 -2.81 15.25
CA LEU A 983 12.31 -2.64 15.27
C LEU A 983 12.95 -3.40 16.43
N PHE A 984 12.26 -3.47 17.57
CA PHE A 984 12.68 -4.29 18.72
C PHE A 984 12.64 -5.79 18.41
N GLN A 985 11.58 -6.28 17.75
CA GLN A 985 11.46 -7.69 17.36
C GLN A 985 12.51 -8.11 16.30
N LYS A 986 12.93 -7.18 15.43
CA LYS A 986 13.99 -7.40 14.43
C LYS A 986 15.41 -7.31 15.02
N GLY A 987 15.56 -6.85 16.26
CA GLY A 987 16.87 -6.64 16.90
C GLY A 987 17.63 -5.40 16.42
N GLU A 988 16.99 -4.54 15.60
CA GLU A 988 17.56 -3.28 15.11
C GLU A 988 17.47 -2.15 16.15
N LEU A 989 16.62 -2.32 17.17
CA LEU A 989 16.51 -1.49 18.36
C LEU A 989 16.59 -2.39 19.61
N SER A 990 17.41 -2.03 20.59
CA SER A 990 17.56 -2.81 21.82
C SER A 990 17.53 -1.95 23.08
N VAL A 991 17.04 -2.52 24.19
CA VAL A 991 17.03 -1.88 25.51
C VAL A 991 18.08 -2.55 26.38
N SER A 992 19.12 -1.81 26.77
CA SER A 992 20.23 -2.37 27.56
C SER A 992 20.03 -2.24 29.07
N ALA A 993 19.18 -1.32 29.52
CA ALA A 993 18.84 -1.14 30.94
C ALA A 993 17.55 -0.32 31.10
N GLY A 994 16.77 -0.58 32.16
CA GLY A 994 15.67 0.29 32.60
C GLY A 994 14.24 -0.19 32.32
N ASP A 995 13.26 0.71 32.42
CA ASP A 995 11.82 0.41 32.25
C ASP A 995 11.47 0.15 30.77
N VAL A 996 11.25 -1.13 30.45
CA VAL A 996 10.97 -1.61 29.08
C VAL A 996 9.65 -1.02 28.54
N LEU A 997 8.66 -0.72 29.39
CA LEU A 997 7.39 -0.12 28.95
C LEU A 997 7.59 1.32 28.44
N LEU A 998 8.60 2.02 28.94
CA LEU A 998 8.96 3.37 28.48
C LEU A 998 9.61 3.33 27.10
N ALA A 999 10.39 2.28 26.79
CA ALA A 999 11.03 2.10 25.48
C ALA A 999 10.06 1.70 24.36
N HIS A 1000 8.93 1.07 24.69
CA HIS A 1000 7.88 0.74 23.72
C HIS A 1000 7.06 1.96 23.27
N ASN A 1001 7.13 3.09 23.99
CA ASN A 1001 6.33 4.30 23.74
C ASN A 1001 7.17 5.48 23.21
N ILE A 1002 8.17 5.21 22.35
CA ILE A 1002 9.03 6.24 21.73
C ILE A 1002 8.48 6.79 20.39
N GLU A 1003 7.16 6.79 20.21
CA GLU A 1003 6.46 7.24 18.99
C GLU A 1003 6.64 8.74 18.70
N PHE A 1004 7.23 9.49 19.64
CA PHE A 1004 7.50 10.93 19.49
C PHE A 1004 8.59 11.28 18.45
N PHE A 1005 9.21 10.30 17.80
CA PHE A 1005 10.09 10.54 16.65
C PHE A 1005 9.33 10.72 15.34
N GLU A 1006 8.09 10.21 15.23
CA GLU A 1006 7.32 10.27 14.00
C GLU A 1006 7.07 11.72 13.57
N GLY A 1007 7.40 12.05 12.31
CA GLY A 1007 7.23 13.39 11.77
C GLY A 1007 8.12 14.47 12.41
N VAL A 1008 9.24 14.09 13.03
CA VAL A 1008 10.20 15.04 13.62
C VAL A 1008 10.96 15.85 12.57
N LEU A 1009 11.29 15.26 11.41
CA LEU A 1009 11.91 15.98 10.30
C LEU A 1009 10.89 16.74 9.44
#